data_AF-A0A9D6KAS3-F1
#
_entry.id   AF-A0A9D6KAS3-F1
#
_cell.length_a   1.000
_cell.length_b   1.000
_cell.length_c   1.000
_cell.angle_alpha   90.00
_cell.angle_beta   90.00
_cell.angle_gamma   90.00
#
_symmetry.space_group_name_H-M   'P 1'
#
loop_
_entity.id
_entity.type
_entity.pdbx_description
1 polymer ?
#
loop_
_entity_poly.entity_id
_entity_poly.type
_entity_poly.pdbx_seq_one_letter_code
_entity_poly.pdbx_strand_id
1 'polypeptide(L)'
;MAAAILLMGLSARPAHALPANALTCKKTMAKSSATFERAKLKALQKCEDKKRKGKMAADTDCQTEAVTTAPAITKALTKLQADISKDCCGSDKACGSGSGDGADLALAAIGWAGTGAAGNPVLAKRCSAGDRPGEDCARETECPGQCQGGEKSTQSCTFNSSCQNHACVHANCVGGANNGLACDTDPTKVTCETGGGACPWKTTCDGGSSGNLGICVGGATPGKNCSAKSDCGAGICDNGCNTGKLEDCVAGLCQEALCAADKDCGICALGAFINHSCTQATAAADCGKLCTGGTNDGTPCKVAATDCTGGGSCAAPADACLGGGVGSCSGGFCTAAAGETHLRAGAGICSPADRCPNFENNKLPAVQTCDGGSNNGKACAIVADCPSGTCKIGCSFALTSPADVANCLACNGEASVDQVNTLAYLDLKPFAKSCDKGTDFGKSCTTDTDCTAPGKCKLIEKAIDSCKQATAKAVDLFFDKKRDVLQKCEDAVLKAGSGTCPDVAASDKITTAQNKLLKDIRTACAGKDKAFGGTAAVDLDLAPDSIGNLLTCPNLTVPGAATSCAGTDGRGEIKTLQDLANCLECITEFKVDCLNRMATPSEGALFSQCNPLCGNGKIDGTCSNDAAKLCASSLDCTSPGVCNPIETCDDGNAVSGDACPANCVVGACTPVAPQRFILVSFDAPAGTELAGLSVYVEYPDGVVSIPGSGNEQSVQDRLTVPFDAFSTVNDLNYALRAALIANNGAMFPGVAFGVQVDSCQGASAPTNDQFHCWVESAADNNNNAVSGVTCSVTIF
;
A
#
# COMPACT_ATOMS: atom_id res chain seq x y z
N MET A 1 -54.28 0.32 48.46
CA MET A 1 -54.02 1.22 47.31
C MET A 1 -53.58 0.36 46.15
N ALA A 2 -54.37 0.33 45.09
CA ALA A 2 -54.13 -0.48 43.90
C ALA A 2 -53.03 0.15 43.04
N ALA A 3 -52.04 -0.63 42.63
CA ALA A 3 -51.04 -0.24 41.64
C ALA A 3 -51.16 -1.19 40.44
N ALA A 4 -51.70 -0.65 39.34
CA ALA A 4 -51.81 -1.31 38.06
C ALA A 4 -50.44 -1.33 37.38
N ILE A 5 -49.89 -2.53 37.17
CA ILE A 5 -48.67 -2.76 36.38
C ILE A 5 -49.10 -2.92 34.92
N LEU A 6 -48.79 -1.91 34.12
CA LEU A 6 -49.00 -1.88 32.68
C LEU A 6 -47.94 -2.76 32.01
N LEU A 7 -48.31 -3.98 31.59
CA LEU A 7 -47.47 -4.81 30.72
C LEU A 7 -47.43 -4.17 29.32
N MET A 8 -46.31 -3.50 28.99
CA MET A 8 -45.98 -3.19 27.60
C MET A 8 -45.44 -4.46 26.94
N GLY A 9 -46.18 -4.99 25.97
CA GLY A 9 -45.74 -6.12 25.15
C GLY A 9 -44.60 -5.70 24.22
N LEU A 10 -43.38 -6.20 24.50
CA LEU A 10 -42.31 -6.25 23.51
C LEU A 10 -42.75 -7.19 22.39
N SER A 11 -43.06 -6.64 21.22
CA SER A 11 -43.14 -7.42 19.98
C SER A 11 -41.72 -7.79 19.55
N ALA A 12 -41.28 -9.00 19.91
CA ALA A 12 -40.12 -9.60 19.28
C ALA A 12 -40.39 -9.71 17.78
N ARG A 13 -39.74 -8.85 16.97
CA ARG A 13 -39.77 -8.99 15.52
C ARG A 13 -39.20 -10.37 15.16
N PRO A 14 -39.86 -11.15 14.29
CA PRO A 14 -39.30 -12.42 13.84
C PRO A 14 -37.98 -12.15 13.11
N ALA A 15 -36.90 -12.77 13.59
CA ALA A 15 -35.64 -12.82 12.85
C ALA A 15 -35.95 -13.38 11.46
N HIS A 16 -35.79 -12.57 10.42
CA HIS A 16 -36.00 -13.02 9.05
C HIS A 16 -34.90 -14.04 8.77
N ALA A 17 -35.28 -15.31 8.66
CA ALA A 17 -34.35 -16.37 8.31
C ALA A 17 -33.69 -16.01 6.98
N LEU A 18 -32.36 -15.94 6.97
CA LEU A 18 -31.58 -15.79 5.75
C LEU A 18 -31.98 -16.89 4.76
N PRO A 19 -32.08 -16.59 3.46
CA PRO A 19 -32.34 -17.64 2.47
C PRO A 19 -31.21 -18.68 2.55
N ALA A 20 -31.56 -19.96 2.41
CA ALA A 20 -30.66 -21.09 2.71
C ALA A 20 -29.34 -21.06 1.92
N ASN A 21 -29.35 -20.42 0.73
CA ASN A 21 -28.17 -20.18 -0.09
C ASN A 21 -27.19 -19.17 0.53
N ALA A 22 -27.68 -18.07 1.11
CA ALA A 22 -26.84 -17.07 1.79
C ALA A 22 -26.13 -17.65 3.03
N LEU A 23 -26.82 -18.48 3.81
CA LEU A 23 -26.22 -19.16 4.95
C LEU A 23 -25.13 -20.15 4.52
N THR A 24 -25.37 -20.90 3.44
CA THR A 24 -24.40 -21.86 2.88
C THR A 24 -23.16 -21.13 2.38
N CYS A 25 -23.33 -20.04 1.63
CA CYS A 25 -22.23 -19.20 1.16
C CYS A 25 -21.36 -18.67 2.32
N LYS A 26 -21.97 -18.08 3.36
CA LYS A 26 -21.23 -17.58 4.54
C LYS A 26 -20.37 -18.67 5.21
N LYS A 27 -20.94 -19.86 5.41
CA LYS A 27 -20.22 -21.00 5.97
C LYS A 27 -19.04 -21.42 5.09
N THR A 28 -19.24 -21.43 3.78
CA THR A 28 -18.18 -21.77 2.83
C THR A 28 -17.08 -20.72 2.82
N MET A 29 -17.40 -19.44 2.89
CA MET A 29 -16.39 -18.38 2.97
C MET A 29 -15.50 -18.50 4.22
N ALA A 30 -16.10 -18.66 5.40
CA ALA A 30 -15.37 -18.91 6.65
C ALA A 30 -14.49 -20.16 6.52
N LYS A 31 -15.08 -21.28 6.12
CA LYS A 31 -14.38 -22.57 6.03
C LYS A 31 -13.25 -22.57 5.01
N SER A 32 -13.49 -22.00 3.84
CA SER A 32 -12.53 -22.01 2.73
C SER A 32 -11.39 -21.03 2.97
N SER A 33 -11.64 -19.84 3.52
CA SER A 33 -10.58 -18.88 3.91
C SER A 33 -9.67 -19.48 4.98
N ALA A 34 -10.26 -20.06 6.05
CA ALA A 34 -9.49 -20.78 7.06
C ALA A 34 -8.71 -21.97 6.46
N THR A 35 -9.24 -22.64 5.44
CA THR A 35 -8.53 -23.74 4.75
C THR A 35 -7.36 -23.24 3.92
N PHE A 36 -7.53 -22.12 3.21
CA PHE A 36 -6.49 -21.46 2.44
C PHE A 36 -5.33 -21.04 3.33
N GLU A 37 -5.60 -20.34 4.43
CA GLU A 37 -4.56 -19.84 5.35
C GLU A 37 -3.72 -20.98 5.93
N ARG A 38 -4.38 -22.05 6.42
CA ARG A 38 -3.67 -23.24 6.91
C ARG A 38 -2.84 -23.93 5.83
N ALA A 39 -3.31 -23.93 4.59
CA ALA A 39 -2.57 -24.51 3.47
C ALA A 39 -1.35 -23.67 3.09
N LYS A 40 -1.48 -22.34 3.06
CA LYS A 40 -0.37 -21.41 2.83
C LYS A 40 0.68 -21.52 3.94
N LEU A 41 0.27 -21.44 5.20
CA LEU A 41 1.18 -21.55 6.35
C LEU A 41 1.97 -22.87 6.31
N LYS A 42 1.32 -23.99 6.01
CA LYS A 42 1.98 -25.30 5.84
C LYS A 42 2.93 -25.35 4.64
N ALA A 43 2.64 -24.63 3.57
CA ALA A 43 3.51 -24.55 2.40
C ALA A 43 4.80 -23.81 2.77
N LEU A 44 4.69 -22.63 3.38
CA LEU A 44 5.81 -21.82 3.85
C LEU A 44 6.65 -22.58 4.89
N GLN A 45 6.01 -23.18 5.89
CA GLN A 45 6.68 -24.01 6.90
C GLN A 45 7.51 -25.13 6.28
N LYS A 46 6.97 -25.85 5.27
CA LYS A 46 7.69 -26.93 4.59
C LYS A 46 8.90 -26.42 3.82
N CYS A 47 8.81 -25.24 3.23
CA CYS A 47 9.92 -24.60 2.55
C CYS A 47 11.03 -24.25 3.55
N GLU A 48 10.68 -23.59 4.65
CA GLU A 48 11.64 -23.23 5.71
C GLU A 48 12.29 -24.46 6.35
N ASP A 49 11.52 -25.54 6.52
CA ASP A 49 12.04 -26.85 6.94
C ASP A 49 13.07 -27.44 5.96
N LYS A 50 12.87 -27.25 4.65
CA LYS A 50 13.81 -27.74 3.62
C LYS A 50 15.09 -26.92 3.62
N LYS A 51 15.00 -25.58 3.72
CA LYS A 51 16.15 -24.68 3.85
C LYS A 51 17.04 -25.11 5.01
N ARG A 52 16.44 -25.29 6.19
CA ARG A 52 17.17 -25.75 7.40
C ARG A 52 17.78 -27.14 7.27
N LYS A 53 17.09 -28.08 6.60
CA LYS A 53 17.60 -29.44 6.39
C LYS A 53 18.67 -29.52 5.30
N GLY A 54 19.11 -28.39 4.73
CA GLY A 54 20.04 -28.33 3.60
C GLY A 54 19.47 -28.96 2.32
N LYS A 55 18.14 -29.09 2.24
CA LYS A 55 17.43 -29.65 1.07
C LYS A 55 17.02 -28.56 0.08
N MET A 56 17.35 -27.31 0.37
CA MET A 56 17.06 -26.11 -0.41
C MET A 56 18.13 -25.07 -0.04
N ALA A 57 18.44 -24.13 -0.94
CA ALA A 57 19.44 -23.10 -0.69
C ALA A 57 18.99 -22.16 0.44
N ALA A 58 19.92 -21.72 1.28
CA ALA A 58 19.61 -20.92 2.47
C ALA A 58 18.98 -19.55 2.14
N ASP A 59 19.32 -19.00 0.98
CA ASP A 59 18.82 -17.75 0.41
C ASP A 59 17.52 -17.90 -0.37
N THR A 60 16.94 -19.11 -0.45
CA THR A 60 15.65 -19.29 -1.13
C THR A 60 14.56 -18.52 -0.39
N ASP A 61 13.90 -17.62 -1.10
CA ASP A 61 12.68 -16.97 -0.63
C ASP A 61 11.51 -17.96 -0.71
N CYS A 62 10.99 -18.34 0.45
CA CYS A 62 9.91 -19.30 0.55
C CYS A 62 8.57 -18.78 0.04
N GLN A 63 8.41 -17.46 -0.11
CA GLN A 63 7.20 -16.91 -0.70
C GLN A 63 7.17 -17.14 -2.23
N THR A 64 8.32 -16.99 -2.89
CA THR A 64 8.47 -17.07 -4.34
C THR A 64 8.96 -18.43 -4.85
N GLU A 65 9.29 -19.38 -3.96
CA GLU A 65 9.86 -20.68 -4.34
C GLU A 65 8.96 -21.44 -5.33
N ALA A 66 9.41 -21.49 -6.59
CA ALA A 66 8.57 -21.82 -7.74
C ALA A 66 8.22 -23.31 -7.89
N VAL A 67 9.00 -24.23 -7.30
CA VAL A 67 8.85 -25.67 -7.55
C VAL A 67 7.79 -26.28 -6.64
N THR A 68 7.75 -25.89 -5.36
CA THR A 68 6.86 -26.54 -4.39
C THR A 68 5.95 -25.59 -3.63
N THR A 69 6.43 -24.41 -3.28
CA THR A 69 5.72 -23.51 -2.36
C THR A 69 4.71 -22.67 -3.09
N ALA A 70 5.12 -21.92 -4.12
CA ALA A 70 4.20 -21.12 -4.93
C ALA A 70 3.08 -21.97 -5.56
N PRO A 71 3.34 -23.14 -6.18
CA PRO A 71 2.27 -23.99 -6.71
C PRO A 71 1.29 -24.51 -5.65
N ALA A 72 1.75 -24.76 -4.41
CA ALA A 72 0.89 -25.17 -3.32
C ALA A 72 -0.02 -24.03 -2.85
N ILE A 73 0.50 -22.81 -2.80
CA ILE A 73 -0.26 -21.59 -2.47
C ILE A 73 -1.28 -21.31 -3.57
N THR A 74 -0.88 -21.31 -4.84
CA THR A 74 -1.79 -21.13 -5.98
C THR A 74 -2.90 -22.18 -5.98
N LYS A 75 -2.58 -23.46 -5.71
CA LYS A 75 -3.59 -24.53 -5.61
C LYS A 75 -4.58 -24.27 -4.47
N ALA A 76 -4.10 -23.77 -3.32
CA ALA A 76 -4.97 -23.40 -2.21
C ALA A 76 -5.87 -22.21 -2.56
N LEU A 77 -5.33 -21.21 -3.27
CA LEU A 77 -6.07 -20.04 -3.74
C LEU A 77 -7.17 -20.42 -4.74
N THR A 78 -6.83 -21.21 -5.76
CA THR A 78 -7.82 -21.71 -6.74
C THR A 78 -8.91 -22.52 -6.04
N LYS A 79 -8.56 -23.27 -4.99
CA LYS A 79 -9.56 -24.00 -4.19
C LYS A 79 -10.48 -23.07 -3.40
N LEU A 80 -9.94 -22.02 -2.77
CA LEU A 80 -10.72 -21.00 -2.09
C LEU A 80 -11.73 -20.36 -3.04
N GLN A 81 -11.27 -19.91 -4.20
CA GLN A 81 -12.10 -19.30 -5.24
C GLN A 81 -13.18 -20.28 -5.72
N ALA A 82 -12.80 -21.51 -6.07
CA ALA A 82 -13.75 -22.52 -6.56
C ALA A 82 -14.81 -22.90 -5.51
N ASP A 83 -14.44 -23.03 -4.24
CA ASP A 83 -15.39 -23.34 -3.18
C ASP A 83 -16.37 -22.16 -2.97
N ILE A 84 -15.88 -20.90 -2.98
CA ILE A 84 -16.74 -19.72 -2.90
C ILE A 84 -17.65 -19.61 -4.12
N SER A 85 -17.13 -19.73 -5.33
CA SER A 85 -17.95 -19.66 -6.56
C SER A 85 -19.05 -20.72 -6.56
N LYS A 86 -18.73 -21.93 -6.12
CA LYS A 86 -19.70 -23.05 -6.07
C LYS A 86 -20.89 -22.76 -5.16
N ASP A 87 -20.67 -22.13 -4.01
CA ASP A 87 -21.69 -21.97 -2.98
C ASP A 87 -22.28 -20.55 -2.91
N CYS A 88 -21.66 -19.57 -3.60
CA CYS A 88 -22.04 -18.16 -3.56
C CYS A 88 -22.52 -17.57 -4.91
N CYS A 89 -22.17 -18.18 -6.05
CA CYS A 89 -22.37 -17.58 -7.38
C CYS A 89 -23.46 -18.28 -8.18
N GLY A 90 -24.69 -18.23 -7.66
CA GLY A 90 -25.87 -18.73 -8.36
C GLY A 90 -25.83 -20.24 -8.70
N SER A 91 -26.72 -20.65 -9.60
CA SER A 91 -26.83 -22.05 -10.05
C SER A 91 -25.76 -22.44 -11.08
N ASP A 92 -25.23 -21.45 -11.81
CA ASP A 92 -24.19 -21.61 -12.83
C ASP A 92 -22.78 -21.71 -12.23
N LYS A 93 -22.63 -21.35 -10.94
CA LYS A 93 -21.37 -21.38 -10.19
C LYS A 93 -20.33 -20.44 -10.78
N ALA A 94 -20.76 -19.40 -11.49
CA ALA A 94 -19.91 -18.43 -12.18
C ALA A 94 -20.23 -17.03 -11.68
N CYS A 95 -19.30 -16.43 -10.94
CA CYS A 95 -19.50 -15.10 -10.36
C CYS A 95 -19.37 -14.01 -11.42
N GLY A 96 -20.23 -12.98 -11.34
CA GLY A 96 -20.15 -11.73 -12.09
C GLY A 96 -20.98 -11.66 -13.37
N SER A 97 -21.76 -12.69 -13.71
CA SER A 97 -22.39 -12.79 -15.05
C SER A 97 -23.90 -13.00 -15.10
N GLY A 98 -24.61 -13.14 -13.98
CA GLY A 98 -26.00 -13.59 -13.98
C GLY A 98 -27.06 -12.51 -13.77
N SER A 99 -27.96 -12.32 -14.75
CA SER A 99 -29.35 -11.88 -14.50
C SER A 99 -30.27 -13.10 -14.50
N GLY A 100 -31.22 -13.21 -13.57
CA GLY A 100 -32.18 -14.33 -13.49
C GLY A 100 -31.78 -15.43 -12.50
N ASP A 101 -32.12 -16.70 -12.78
CA ASP A 101 -31.90 -17.85 -11.88
C ASP A 101 -30.41 -18.25 -11.69
N GLY A 102 -29.53 -17.65 -12.50
CA GLY A 102 -28.07 -17.68 -12.36
C GLY A 102 -27.50 -16.45 -11.64
N ALA A 103 -28.33 -15.57 -11.08
CA ALA A 103 -27.83 -14.39 -10.38
C ALA A 103 -27.05 -14.78 -9.11
N ASP A 104 -25.93 -14.09 -8.92
CA ASP A 104 -25.12 -14.22 -7.72
C ASP A 104 -25.89 -13.80 -6.47
N LEU A 105 -25.44 -14.30 -5.32
CA LEU A 105 -25.88 -13.73 -4.05
C LEU A 105 -25.44 -12.27 -3.98
N ALA A 106 -26.40 -11.38 -3.78
CA ALA A 106 -26.11 -9.99 -3.46
C ALA A 106 -25.19 -9.93 -2.24
N LEU A 107 -24.15 -9.09 -2.30
CA LEU A 107 -23.19 -8.93 -1.20
C LEU A 107 -23.89 -8.62 0.13
N ALA A 108 -24.98 -7.86 0.09
CA ALA A 108 -25.81 -7.60 1.25
C ALA A 108 -26.38 -8.86 1.91
N ALA A 109 -26.83 -9.83 1.13
CA ALA A 109 -27.39 -11.08 1.62
C ALA A 109 -26.34 -11.93 2.37
N ILE A 110 -25.07 -11.80 1.99
CA ILE A 110 -23.95 -12.51 2.62
C ILE A 110 -23.22 -11.66 3.67
N GLY A 111 -23.77 -10.51 4.06
CA GLY A 111 -23.24 -9.66 5.13
C GLY A 111 -22.12 -8.70 4.69
N TRP A 112 -21.92 -8.54 3.39
CA TRP A 112 -20.93 -7.64 2.78
C TRP A 112 -21.57 -6.38 2.19
N ALA A 113 -22.70 -5.92 2.77
CA ALA A 113 -23.40 -4.74 2.28
C ALA A 113 -22.59 -3.47 2.57
N GLY A 114 -21.85 -2.98 1.58
CA GLY A 114 -21.27 -1.64 1.51
C GLY A 114 -21.50 -1.08 0.11
N THR A 115 -22.33 -0.05 -0.01
CA THR A 115 -22.76 0.50 -1.29
C THR A 115 -21.61 1.17 -2.04
N GLY A 116 -21.07 0.53 -3.08
CA GLY A 116 -20.56 1.16 -4.32
C GLY A 116 -19.35 2.10 -4.25
N ALA A 117 -18.92 2.50 -3.07
CA ALA A 117 -17.59 3.00 -2.80
C ALA A 117 -17.22 2.37 -1.46
N ALA A 118 -16.00 1.83 -1.35
CA ALA A 118 -15.37 1.79 -0.04
C ALA A 118 -15.98 0.92 1.08
N GLY A 119 -16.01 -0.40 0.87
CA GLY A 119 -15.56 -1.41 1.85
C GLY A 119 -16.04 -1.48 3.31
N ASN A 120 -16.96 -0.67 3.86
CA ASN A 120 -17.39 -0.87 5.25
C ASN A 120 -18.52 -1.91 5.35
N PRO A 121 -18.34 -3.10 5.94
CA PRO A 121 -19.41 -4.08 6.06
C PRO A 121 -20.35 -3.82 7.24
N VAL A 122 -20.11 -2.84 8.14
CA VAL A 122 -20.99 -2.61 9.31
C VAL A 122 -21.14 -1.12 9.67
N LEU A 123 -21.44 -0.29 8.69
CA LEU A 123 -22.29 0.88 8.94
C LEU A 123 -23.37 0.88 7.87
N ALA A 124 -24.36 0.00 8.02
CA ALA A 124 -25.68 0.34 7.50
C ALA A 124 -26.05 1.65 8.19
N LYS A 125 -25.90 2.76 7.47
CA LYS A 125 -26.17 4.11 7.98
C LYS A 125 -27.65 4.14 8.31
N ARG A 126 -28.04 3.95 9.57
CA ARG A 126 -29.45 3.87 9.97
C ARG A 126 -29.77 4.92 11.02
N CYS A 127 -30.98 5.46 10.93
CA CYS A 127 -31.45 6.41 11.91
C CYS A 127 -31.66 5.71 13.26
N SER A 128 -30.93 6.15 14.29
CA SER A 128 -31.00 5.57 15.64
C SER A 128 -32.27 5.97 16.40
N ALA A 129 -32.97 7.02 15.95
CA ALA A 129 -34.28 7.47 16.42
C ALA A 129 -34.91 8.44 15.38
N GLY A 130 -36.08 9.03 15.67
CA GLY A 130 -36.76 10.04 14.84
C GLY A 130 -38.00 9.51 14.11
N ASP A 131 -38.48 10.23 13.10
CA ASP A 131 -39.66 9.83 12.28
C ASP A 131 -39.36 8.65 11.33
N ARG A 132 -38.09 8.23 11.25
CA ARG A 132 -37.62 7.13 10.39
C ARG A 132 -36.67 6.13 11.10
N PRO A 133 -36.97 5.64 12.32
CA PRO A 133 -36.03 4.78 13.04
C PRO A 133 -35.79 3.46 12.28
N GLY A 134 -34.53 3.14 12.05
CA GLY A 134 -34.12 1.91 11.35
C GLY A 134 -34.14 1.98 9.82
N GLU A 135 -34.52 3.12 9.24
CA GLU A 135 -34.36 3.41 7.81
C GLU A 135 -32.92 3.85 7.50
N ASP A 136 -32.48 3.64 6.26
CA ASP A 136 -31.14 4.01 5.83
C ASP A 136 -31.02 5.55 5.65
N CYS A 137 -29.88 6.15 6.03
CA CYS A 137 -29.61 7.59 5.95
C CYS A 137 -28.25 7.88 5.29
N ALA A 138 -28.17 8.75 4.29
CA ALA A 138 -26.93 9.18 3.65
C ALA A 138 -26.27 10.38 4.32
N ARG A 139 -27.05 11.27 4.96
CA ARG A 139 -26.61 12.55 5.56
C ARG A 139 -27.32 12.85 6.88
N GLU A 140 -26.72 13.65 7.77
CA GLU A 140 -27.36 14.07 9.03
C GLU A 140 -28.68 14.83 8.80
N THR A 141 -28.86 15.49 7.66
CA THR A 141 -30.12 16.18 7.32
C THR A 141 -31.32 15.23 7.18
N GLU A 142 -31.07 13.95 6.91
CA GLU A 142 -32.13 12.96 6.77
C GLU A 142 -32.62 12.46 8.14
N CYS A 143 -31.77 12.55 9.17
CA CYS A 143 -32.05 12.24 10.59
C CYS A 143 -31.15 13.08 11.52
N PRO A 144 -31.50 14.35 11.83
CA PRO A 144 -30.62 15.29 12.53
C PRO A 144 -30.18 14.78 13.91
N GLY A 145 -28.86 14.65 14.09
CA GLY A 145 -28.25 14.15 15.33
C GLY A 145 -28.41 12.65 15.59
N GLN A 146 -28.95 11.89 14.63
CA GLN A 146 -29.34 10.48 14.82
C GLN A 146 -28.92 9.56 13.66
N CYS A 147 -28.17 10.06 12.67
CA CYS A 147 -27.56 9.24 11.63
C CYS A 147 -26.16 8.77 12.07
N GLN A 148 -26.03 7.54 12.56
CA GLN A 148 -24.72 6.97 12.92
C GLN A 148 -23.89 6.72 11.65
N GLY A 149 -22.80 7.48 11.48
CA GLY A 149 -21.87 7.33 10.35
C GLY A 149 -22.12 8.26 9.15
N GLY A 150 -23.03 9.24 9.26
CA GLY A 150 -23.16 10.32 8.27
C GLY A 150 -22.00 11.33 8.37
N GLU A 151 -21.65 11.99 7.25
CA GLU A 151 -20.69 13.10 7.27
C GLU A 151 -21.24 14.24 8.16
N LYS A 152 -20.49 14.61 9.21
CA LYS A 152 -20.78 15.80 10.00
C LYS A 152 -20.45 17.03 9.16
N SER A 153 -21.38 17.99 9.08
CA SER A 153 -21.17 19.26 8.39
C SER A 153 -20.30 20.23 9.20
N THR A 154 -19.12 19.81 9.66
CA THR A 154 -18.18 20.68 10.39
C THR A 154 -17.16 21.27 9.42
N GLN A 155 -17.50 22.38 8.78
CA GLN A 155 -16.52 23.32 8.24
C GLN A 155 -16.44 24.55 9.17
N SER A 156 -15.23 24.92 9.57
CA SER A 156 -14.95 26.13 10.34
C SER A 156 -14.81 27.32 9.37
N CYS A 157 -15.58 28.38 9.58
CA CYS A 157 -15.47 29.62 8.81
C CYS A 157 -14.39 30.52 9.44
N THR A 158 -13.56 31.15 8.62
CA THR A 158 -12.67 32.23 9.05
C THR A 158 -13.22 33.57 8.57
N PHE A 159 -12.78 34.65 9.22
CA PHE A 159 -13.34 36.01 9.15
C PHE A 159 -13.43 36.63 7.73
N ASN A 160 -12.84 35.99 6.71
CA ASN A 160 -12.73 36.55 5.35
C ASN A 160 -13.03 35.54 4.21
N SER A 161 -13.66 34.40 4.48
CA SER A 161 -14.05 33.45 3.42
C SER A 161 -15.56 33.38 3.24
N SER A 162 -16.02 33.60 2.01
CA SER A 162 -17.37 33.26 1.58
C SER A 162 -17.48 31.74 1.45
N CYS A 163 -18.37 31.10 2.20
CA CYS A 163 -18.76 29.71 1.94
C CYS A 163 -19.59 29.67 0.65
N GLN A 164 -19.39 28.66 -0.19
CA GLN A 164 -20.32 28.38 -1.27
C GLN A 164 -21.70 28.13 -0.66
N ASN A 165 -22.62 29.08 -0.87
CA ASN A 165 -24.05 29.06 -0.57
C ASN A 165 -24.53 29.38 0.87
N HIS A 166 -23.74 29.98 1.77
CA HIS A 166 -24.25 30.45 3.08
C HIS A 166 -23.64 31.79 3.56
N ALA A 167 -24.45 32.62 4.23
CA ALA A 167 -24.02 33.84 4.92
C ALA A 167 -23.86 33.57 6.43
N CYS A 168 -22.67 33.81 6.98
CA CYS A 168 -22.45 33.79 8.42
C CYS A 168 -22.79 35.17 9.00
N VAL A 169 -23.65 35.22 10.03
CA VAL A 169 -23.95 36.46 10.76
C VAL A 169 -23.38 36.35 12.17
N HIS A 170 -22.59 37.33 12.60
CA HIS A 170 -22.13 37.42 13.98
C HIS A 170 -23.29 37.78 14.92
N ALA A 171 -23.25 37.33 16.18
CA ALA A 171 -24.23 37.72 17.18
C ALA A 171 -23.95 39.14 17.72
N ASN A 172 -24.81 39.60 18.64
CA ASN A 172 -24.53 40.80 19.42
C ASN A 172 -23.44 40.54 20.47
N CYS A 173 -22.66 41.57 20.75
CA CYS A 173 -21.64 41.63 21.80
C CYS A 173 -22.21 41.18 23.14
N VAL A 174 -21.53 40.25 23.81
CA VAL A 174 -21.87 39.73 25.14
C VAL A 174 -20.79 40.12 26.14
N GLY A 175 -21.19 40.85 27.18
CA GLY A 175 -20.29 41.40 28.19
C GLY A 175 -19.69 42.76 27.83
N GLY A 176 -19.03 43.39 28.80
CA GLY A 176 -18.37 44.68 28.63
C GLY A 176 -19.30 45.89 28.50
N ALA A 177 -18.71 47.07 28.26
CA ALA A 177 -19.40 48.35 28.13
C ALA A 177 -20.31 48.45 26.89
N ASN A 178 -20.14 47.55 25.93
CA ASN A 178 -20.86 47.54 24.65
C ASN A 178 -21.78 46.31 24.51
N ASN A 179 -22.20 45.71 25.63
CA ASN A 179 -23.11 44.57 25.65
C ASN A 179 -24.40 44.88 24.85
N GLY A 180 -24.69 44.07 23.83
CA GLY A 180 -25.82 44.23 22.92
C GLY A 180 -25.49 44.88 21.56
N LEU A 181 -24.29 45.43 21.35
CA LEU A 181 -23.87 45.98 20.05
C LEU A 181 -23.76 44.87 19.00
N ALA A 182 -24.29 45.05 17.79
CA ALA A 182 -24.14 44.08 16.71
C ALA A 182 -22.67 43.93 16.32
N CYS A 183 -22.17 42.70 16.15
CA CYS A 183 -20.78 42.43 15.74
C CYS A 183 -20.66 42.11 14.24
N ASP A 184 -21.52 42.70 13.42
CA ASP A 184 -21.66 42.38 12.00
C ASP A 184 -20.56 42.98 11.11
N THR A 185 -19.68 43.81 11.66
CA THR A 185 -18.58 44.47 10.95
C THR A 185 -17.30 44.51 11.80
N ASP A 186 -16.12 44.58 11.16
CA ASP A 186 -14.83 44.72 11.86
C ASP A 186 -14.79 45.86 12.89
N PRO A 187 -15.26 47.08 12.57
CA PRO A 187 -15.24 48.18 13.52
C PRO A 187 -16.12 47.94 14.75
N THR A 188 -17.27 47.26 14.59
CA THR A 188 -18.20 47.00 15.69
C THR A 188 -17.71 45.86 16.59
N LYS A 189 -17.02 44.86 16.03
CA LYS A 189 -16.30 43.84 16.80
C LYS A 189 -15.17 44.44 17.62
N VAL A 190 -14.30 45.25 17.00
CA VAL A 190 -13.22 45.93 17.72
C VAL A 190 -13.78 46.79 18.84
N THR A 191 -14.90 47.49 18.60
CA THR A 191 -15.58 48.28 19.63
C THR A 191 -16.10 47.41 20.78
N CYS A 192 -16.70 46.25 20.49
CA CYS A 192 -17.11 45.28 21.51
C CYS A 192 -15.93 44.79 22.37
N GLU A 193 -14.85 44.35 21.72
CA GLU A 193 -13.68 43.76 22.38
C GLU A 193 -12.92 44.80 23.21
N THR A 194 -12.78 46.03 22.70
CA THR A 194 -12.15 47.14 23.46
C THR A 194 -12.99 47.56 24.67
N GLY A 195 -14.31 47.32 24.62
CA GLY A 195 -15.23 47.52 25.74
C GLY A 195 -15.23 46.37 26.76
N GLY A 196 -14.42 45.33 26.57
CA GLY A 196 -14.38 44.14 27.43
C GLY A 196 -15.50 43.13 27.19
N GLY A 197 -16.16 43.19 26.02
CA GLY A 197 -17.15 42.21 25.58
C GLY A 197 -16.58 41.18 24.61
N ALA A 198 -17.34 40.13 24.31
CA ALA A 198 -17.00 39.13 23.31
C ALA A 198 -18.11 39.04 22.25
N CYS A 199 -17.75 38.76 21.00
CA CYS A 199 -18.70 38.54 19.91
C CYS A 199 -18.84 37.04 19.63
N PRO A 200 -19.82 36.33 20.23
CA PRO A 200 -20.03 34.92 19.95
C PRO A 200 -20.63 34.70 18.55
N TRP A 201 -20.33 33.57 17.93
CA TRP A 201 -21.00 33.12 16.71
C TRP A 201 -22.39 32.57 17.08
N LYS A 202 -23.44 32.95 16.33
CA LYS A 202 -24.78 32.36 16.47
C LYS A 202 -25.12 31.60 15.20
N THR A 203 -25.19 30.28 15.27
CA THR A 203 -25.81 29.45 14.24
C THR A 203 -27.33 29.47 14.43
N THR A 204 -28.02 30.37 13.73
CA THR A 204 -29.46 30.23 13.49
C THR A 204 -29.65 29.55 12.14
N CYS A 205 -29.93 28.25 12.19
CA CYS A 205 -30.49 27.52 11.06
C CYS A 205 -32.01 27.66 11.13
N ASP A 206 -32.54 28.77 10.60
CA ASP A 206 -33.95 28.88 10.28
C ASP A 206 -34.11 29.57 8.92
N GLY A 207 -34.69 28.81 7.98
CA GLY A 207 -35.59 29.31 6.95
C GLY A 207 -35.01 30.10 5.77
N GLY A 208 -35.15 29.52 4.58
CA GLY A 208 -35.54 30.26 3.38
C GLY A 208 -34.40 30.84 2.55
N SER A 209 -34.06 30.16 1.46
CA SER A 209 -33.25 30.69 0.39
C SER A 209 -33.95 31.88 -0.30
N SER A 210 -33.59 33.11 0.06
CA SER A 210 -33.73 34.28 -0.82
C SER A 210 -32.36 34.56 -1.43
N GLY A 211 -32.09 34.07 -2.66
CA GLY A 211 -30.77 34.29 -3.26
C GLY A 211 -30.64 34.02 -4.76
N ASN A 212 -31.39 33.10 -5.36
CA ASN A 212 -31.35 32.92 -6.81
C ASN A 212 -32.48 33.67 -7.48
N LEU A 213 -32.21 34.91 -7.87
CA LEU A 213 -33.05 35.67 -8.78
C LEU A 213 -32.90 35.06 -10.19
N GLY A 214 -33.99 34.55 -10.75
CA GLY A 214 -34.09 34.21 -12.15
C GLY A 214 -34.25 35.44 -13.02
N ILE A 215 -34.30 35.24 -14.33
CA ILE A 215 -34.61 36.30 -15.28
C ILE A 215 -35.96 36.01 -15.93
N CYS A 216 -36.81 37.03 -16.05
CA CYS A 216 -38.08 36.91 -16.75
C CYS A 216 -37.87 36.67 -18.24
N VAL A 217 -38.33 35.52 -18.73
CA VAL A 217 -38.38 35.16 -20.14
C VAL A 217 -39.82 35.31 -20.63
N GLY A 218 -40.05 36.27 -21.54
CA GLY A 218 -41.37 36.66 -22.04
C GLY A 218 -42.18 37.57 -21.10
N GLY A 219 -43.32 38.07 -21.58
CA GLY A 219 -44.20 39.01 -20.85
C GLY A 219 -43.85 40.48 -21.03
N ALA A 220 -44.46 41.36 -20.21
CA ALA A 220 -44.33 42.82 -20.33
C ALA A 220 -42.96 43.38 -19.86
N THR A 221 -42.16 42.56 -19.16
CA THR A 221 -40.83 42.95 -18.66
C THR A 221 -39.78 41.83 -18.82
N PRO A 222 -39.40 41.45 -20.05
CA PRO A 222 -38.32 40.50 -20.27
C PRO A 222 -36.98 41.06 -19.73
N GLY A 223 -36.17 40.23 -19.09
CA GLY A 223 -34.85 40.64 -18.58
C GLY A 223 -34.83 41.16 -17.13
N LYS A 224 -35.97 41.30 -16.46
CA LYS A 224 -36.01 41.65 -15.04
C LYS A 224 -35.65 40.45 -14.16
N ASN A 225 -34.91 40.73 -13.08
CA ASN A 225 -34.71 39.77 -12.00
C ASN A 225 -36.06 39.41 -11.36
N CYS A 226 -36.30 38.13 -11.15
CA CYS A 226 -37.53 37.61 -10.59
C CYS A 226 -37.23 36.56 -9.53
N SER A 227 -38.08 36.51 -8.51
CA SER A 227 -38.03 35.51 -7.42
C SER A 227 -39.20 34.53 -7.55
N ALA A 228 -40.26 34.94 -8.25
CA ALA A 228 -41.43 34.15 -8.56
C ALA A 228 -42.01 34.56 -9.93
N LYS A 229 -42.85 33.68 -10.51
CA LYS A 229 -43.50 33.92 -11.82
C LYS A 229 -44.36 35.19 -11.86
N SER A 230 -44.93 35.58 -10.72
CA SER A 230 -45.72 36.82 -10.58
C SER A 230 -44.92 38.08 -10.92
N ASP A 231 -43.59 38.04 -10.77
CA ASP A 231 -42.72 39.18 -11.01
C ASP A 231 -42.54 39.47 -12.52
N CYS A 232 -42.89 38.50 -13.37
CA CYS A 232 -42.76 38.56 -14.82
C CYS A 232 -44.07 38.86 -15.56
N GLY A 233 -45.15 39.13 -14.83
CA GLY A 233 -46.49 39.26 -15.41
C GLY A 233 -46.91 37.97 -16.13
N ALA A 234 -47.13 38.03 -17.44
CA ALA A 234 -47.44 36.86 -18.27
C ALA A 234 -46.22 35.98 -18.64
N GLY A 235 -45.00 36.38 -18.24
CA GLY A 235 -43.75 35.65 -18.51
C GLY A 235 -43.45 34.52 -17.52
N ILE A 236 -42.30 33.86 -17.71
CA ILE A 236 -41.80 32.78 -16.83
C ILE A 236 -40.48 33.25 -16.20
N CYS A 237 -40.31 32.99 -14.90
CA CYS A 237 -39.05 33.22 -14.21
C CYS A 237 -38.15 31.99 -14.38
N ASP A 238 -37.04 32.13 -15.12
CA ASP A 238 -36.09 31.03 -15.39
C ASP A 238 -34.84 31.16 -14.51
N ASN A 239 -34.54 30.09 -13.74
CA ASN A 239 -33.41 29.99 -12.80
C ASN A 239 -32.29 29.06 -13.30
N GLY A 240 -32.21 28.83 -14.62
CA GLY A 240 -31.14 28.14 -15.36
C GLY A 240 -30.16 27.25 -14.58
N CYS A 241 -30.40 25.93 -14.58
CA CYS A 241 -29.35 24.90 -14.54
C CYS A 241 -29.87 23.51 -14.95
N ASN A 242 -29.13 22.85 -15.85
CA ASN A 242 -29.15 21.45 -16.31
C ASN A 242 -30.27 20.96 -17.25
N THR A 243 -29.93 20.85 -18.55
CA THR A 243 -29.75 19.54 -19.22
C THR A 243 -28.86 19.71 -20.45
N GLY A 244 -27.67 19.10 -20.45
CA GLY A 244 -26.87 18.97 -21.67
C GLY A 244 -27.53 18.00 -22.64
N LYS A 245 -28.15 18.52 -23.70
CA LYS A 245 -28.29 17.87 -25.01
C LYS A 245 -28.26 18.92 -26.12
N LEU A 246 -27.57 18.54 -27.20
CA LEU A 246 -27.56 19.18 -28.51
C LEU A 246 -28.96 19.09 -29.15
N GLU A 247 -29.26 20.07 -30.02
CA GLU A 247 -30.44 20.22 -30.91
C GLU A 247 -31.54 21.16 -30.40
N ASP A 248 -31.34 22.47 -30.61
CA ASP A 248 -32.29 23.35 -31.32
C ASP A 248 -31.64 24.73 -31.56
N CYS A 249 -31.32 25.01 -32.82
CA CYS A 249 -31.03 26.36 -33.30
C CYS A 249 -32.35 27.16 -33.39
N VAL A 250 -32.30 28.49 -33.19
CA VAL A 250 -32.67 29.50 -34.20
C VAL A 250 -32.53 30.94 -33.64
N ALA A 251 -31.87 31.77 -34.46
CA ALA A 251 -31.91 33.24 -34.56
C ALA A 251 -31.05 34.12 -33.60
N GLY A 252 -29.79 34.33 -34.00
CA GLY A 252 -29.38 35.59 -34.63
C GLY A 252 -28.78 36.69 -33.75
N LEU A 253 -27.45 36.88 -33.83
CA LEU A 253 -26.80 38.10 -34.38
C LEU A 253 -25.26 37.98 -34.27
N CYS A 254 -24.60 38.20 -35.40
CA CYS A 254 -23.16 38.18 -35.58
C CYS A 254 -22.48 39.45 -35.03
N GLN A 255 -21.21 39.33 -34.63
CA GLN A 255 -20.16 40.29 -35.01
C GLN A 255 -18.77 39.62 -35.05
N GLU A 256 -18.21 39.56 -36.27
CA GLU A 256 -16.80 39.77 -36.68
C GLU A 256 -15.67 38.95 -35.99
N ALA A 257 -14.70 38.30 -36.64
CA ALA A 257 -14.26 38.27 -38.04
C ALA A 257 -13.28 37.07 -38.27
N LEU A 258 -13.04 36.79 -39.55
CA LEU A 258 -11.97 35.97 -40.18
C LEU A 258 -12.26 34.48 -40.46
N CYS A 259 -12.84 34.30 -41.65
CA CYS A 259 -12.80 33.10 -42.48
C CYS A 259 -11.38 32.70 -42.93
N ALA A 260 -11.19 31.39 -43.13
CA ALA A 260 -10.65 30.72 -44.34
C ALA A 260 -9.75 29.52 -43.95
N ALA A 261 -9.69 28.38 -44.63
CA ALA A 261 -10.58 27.65 -45.53
C ALA A 261 -9.98 26.23 -45.69
N ASP A 262 -10.87 25.28 -45.99
CA ASP A 262 -10.77 23.88 -46.45
C ASP A 262 -9.49 23.24 -47.08
N LYS A 263 -9.31 21.95 -46.71
CA LYS A 263 -9.14 20.68 -47.48
C LYS A 263 -8.15 20.48 -48.66
N ASP A 264 -7.46 19.32 -48.52
CA ASP A 264 -7.10 18.24 -49.47
C ASP A 264 -5.96 18.33 -50.52
N CYS A 265 -5.20 17.22 -50.55
CA CYS A 265 -4.42 16.58 -51.64
C CYS A 265 -3.00 17.08 -52.04
N GLY A 266 -1.97 16.31 -51.66
CA GLY A 266 -1.24 15.43 -52.61
C GLY A 266 0.07 15.89 -53.31
N ILE A 267 1.16 15.17 -52.99
CA ILE A 267 2.18 14.57 -53.91
C ILE A 267 3.43 15.40 -54.38
N CYS A 268 4.58 14.70 -54.32
CA CYS A 268 5.87 14.85 -55.04
C CYS A 268 7.06 15.66 -54.45
N ALA A 269 7.88 14.96 -53.66
CA ALA A 269 9.29 14.54 -53.88
C ALA A 269 10.41 15.46 -54.47
N LEU A 270 11.63 15.22 -53.94
CA LEU A 270 13.02 15.51 -54.38
C LEU A 270 13.56 16.93 -54.10
N GLY A 271 14.76 17.17 -53.57
CA GLY A 271 15.93 16.35 -53.22
C GLY A 271 17.01 17.26 -52.57
N ALA A 272 17.66 16.78 -51.51
CA ALA A 272 19.10 16.47 -51.42
C ALA A 272 20.11 17.64 -51.44
N PHE A 273 20.85 17.82 -50.34
CA PHE A 273 22.31 17.97 -50.37
C PHE A 273 22.97 17.29 -49.15
N ILE A 274 24.14 16.73 -49.46
CA ILE A 274 24.93 15.74 -48.73
C ILE A 274 26.07 16.45 -47.98
N ASN A 275 26.38 16.05 -46.74
CA ASN A 275 27.76 15.65 -46.44
C ASN A 275 27.88 14.66 -45.27
N HIS A 276 28.75 13.68 -45.51
CA HIS A 276 29.04 12.47 -44.75
C HIS A 276 29.91 12.72 -43.52
N SER A 277 29.68 11.98 -42.44
CA SER A 277 30.69 11.04 -41.91
C SER A 277 30.02 9.98 -41.02
N CYS A 278 30.12 8.73 -41.45
CA CYS A 278 29.70 7.55 -40.70
C CYS A 278 30.67 7.26 -39.55
N THR A 279 30.15 6.87 -38.39
CA THR A 279 30.62 5.67 -37.69
C THR A 279 29.53 5.14 -36.74
N GLN A 280 29.25 3.85 -36.93
CA GLN A 280 28.48 2.92 -36.11
C GLN A 280 26.94 2.95 -36.17
N ALA A 281 26.43 1.79 -36.60
CA ALA A 281 25.06 1.51 -36.95
C ALA A 281 24.22 1.09 -35.74
N THR A 282 23.05 1.70 -35.61
CA THR A 282 21.91 1.21 -34.85
C THR A 282 20.78 0.92 -35.82
N ALA A 283 20.37 -0.34 -35.97
CA ALA A 283 18.97 -0.70 -36.24
C ALA A 283 18.79 -2.23 -36.24
N ALA A 284 17.98 -2.71 -35.30
CA ALA A 284 17.56 -4.10 -35.11
C ALA A 284 16.48 -4.56 -36.11
N ALA A 285 16.56 -4.17 -37.39
CA ALA A 285 15.49 -4.43 -38.37
C ALA A 285 15.75 -5.63 -39.32
N ASP A 286 16.92 -6.26 -39.28
CA ASP A 286 17.32 -7.27 -40.29
C ASP A 286 17.65 -8.68 -39.74
N CYS A 287 17.32 -8.98 -38.49
CA CYS A 287 17.45 -10.35 -37.97
C CYS A 287 16.20 -11.19 -38.28
N GLY A 288 16.34 -12.22 -39.11
CA GLY A 288 15.40 -13.37 -39.13
C GLY A 288 14.70 -13.71 -40.45
N LYS A 289 15.02 -13.08 -41.59
CA LYS A 289 14.41 -13.47 -42.87
C LYS A 289 15.06 -14.72 -43.45
N LEU A 290 14.23 -15.65 -43.92
CA LEU A 290 14.66 -16.89 -44.56
C LEU A 290 14.07 -17.00 -45.97
N CYS A 291 14.78 -17.69 -46.86
CA CYS A 291 14.25 -18.07 -48.16
C CYS A 291 13.06 -19.03 -47.99
N THR A 292 11.98 -18.78 -48.73
CA THR A 292 10.78 -19.63 -48.79
C THR A 292 10.32 -19.81 -50.24
N GLY A 293 9.87 -21.02 -50.60
CA GLY A 293 9.33 -21.34 -51.93
C GLY A 293 10.35 -21.77 -52.99
N GLY A 294 11.51 -22.33 -52.63
CA GLY A 294 12.46 -22.91 -53.60
C GLY A 294 13.42 -23.96 -53.02
N THR A 295 14.48 -24.31 -53.74
CA THR A 295 15.38 -25.42 -53.32
C THR A 295 16.25 -25.09 -52.10
N ASN A 296 16.23 -23.83 -51.64
CA ASN A 296 17.04 -23.33 -50.52
C ASN A 296 16.18 -22.86 -49.33
N ASP A 297 14.99 -23.44 -49.14
CA ASP A 297 14.10 -23.06 -48.05
C ASP A 297 14.78 -23.15 -46.67
N GLY A 298 14.65 -22.09 -45.88
CA GLY A 298 15.24 -21.98 -44.55
C GLY A 298 16.65 -21.39 -44.49
N THR A 299 17.25 -20.96 -45.60
CA THR A 299 18.54 -20.25 -45.57
C THR A 299 18.37 -18.74 -45.32
N PRO A 300 19.24 -18.09 -44.52
CA PRO A 300 19.15 -16.65 -44.24
C PRO A 300 19.32 -15.80 -45.49
N CYS A 301 18.48 -14.77 -45.63
CA CYS A 301 18.50 -13.84 -46.75
C CYS A 301 18.35 -12.41 -46.23
N LYS A 302 18.88 -11.42 -46.98
CA LYS A 302 18.98 -10.05 -46.47
C LYS A 302 17.82 -9.19 -46.93
N VAL A 303 17.52 -9.15 -48.24
CA VAL A 303 16.44 -8.25 -48.70
C VAL A 303 15.80 -8.62 -50.05
N ALA A 304 16.45 -9.41 -50.91
CA ALA A 304 15.98 -9.63 -52.29
C ALA A 304 15.75 -11.11 -52.61
N ALA A 305 14.79 -11.39 -53.50
CA ALA A 305 14.53 -12.75 -54.00
C ALA A 305 15.76 -13.39 -54.67
N THR A 306 16.69 -12.57 -55.19
CA THR A 306 17.96 -13.04 -55.78
C THR A 306 18.93 -13.63 -54.75
N ASP A 307 18.73 -13.36 -53.46
CA ASP A 307 19.52 -13.97 -52.38
C ASP A 307 19.18 -15.47 -52.23
N CYS A 308 18.04 -15.90 -52.78
CA CYS A 308 17.58 -17.29 -52.81
C CYS A 308 17.95 -17.94 -54.15
N THR A 309 19.18 -18.44 -54.24
CA THR A 309 19.79 -18.96 -55.49
C THR A 309 19.11 -20.19 -56.11
N GLY A 310 18.03 -20.71 -55.51
CA GLY A 310 17.23 -21.83 -55.98
C GLY A 310 15.80 -21.48 -56.42
N GLY A 311 15.51 -20.18 -56.59
CA GLY A 311 14.14 -19.67 -56.68
C GLY A 311 13.51 -19.49 -55.29
N GLY A 312 12.46 -18.68 -55.18
CA GLY A 312 11.80 -18.35 -53.91
C GLY A 312 11.88 -16.87 -53.54
N SER A 313 11.31 -16.52 -52.39
CA SER A 313 11.23 -15.16 -51.87
C SER A 313 11.78 -15.06 -50.44
N CYS A 314 12.49 -13.97 -50.16
CA CYS A 314 13.05 -13.68 -48.83
C CYS A 314 11.97 -13.06 -47.93
N ALA A 315 11.44 -13.83 -46.99
CA ALA A 315 10.34 -13.41 -46.12
C ALA A 315 10.65 -13.67 -44.64
N ALA A 316 10.05 -12.88 -43.75
CA ALA A 316 10.05 -13.19 -42.32
C ALA A 316 9.13 -14.40 -42.08
N PRO A 317 9.48 -15.35 -41.18
CA PRO A 317 8.66 -16.53 -40.95
C PRO A 317 7.27 -16.10 -40.44
N ALA A 318 6.22 -16.52 -41.15
CA ALA A 318 4.87 -16.44 -40.62
C ALA A 318 4.70 -17.48 -39.51
N ASP A 319 4.11 -17.08 -38.38
CA ASP A 319 3.92 -17.90 -37.18
C ASP A 319 3.31 -19.27 -37.50
N ALA A 320 4.15 -20.30 -37.52
CA ALA A 320 3.75 -21.68 -37.78
C ALA A 320 4.13 -22.56 -36.58
N CYS A 321 3.13 -23.11 -35.90
CA CYS A 321 3.33 -24.27 -35.04
C CYS A 321 3.86 -25.43 -35.91
N LEU A 322 5.03 -25.99 -35.54
CA LEU A 322 5.56 -27.18 -36.19
C LEU A 322 4.68 -28.39 -35.87
N GLY A 323 3.65 -28.60 -36.69
CA GLY A 323 2.69 -29.68 -36.54
C GLY A 323 1.35 -29.44 -37.23
N GLY A 324 1.36 -29.03 -38.51
CA GLY A 324 0.27 -29.33 -39.46
C GLY A 324 -1.17 -28.90 -39.16
N GLY A 325 -1.44 -27.93 -38.27
CA GLY A 325 -2.78 -27.41 -38.03
C GLY A 325 -2.75 -25.97 -37.51
N VAL A 326 -3.56 -25.11 -38.11
CA VAL A 326 -3.75 -23.71 -37.68
C VAL A 326 -4.38 -23.66 -36.29
N GLY A 327 -3.63 -23.15 -35.30
CA GLY A 327 -4.09 -22.85 -33.94
C GLY A 327 -3.32 -21.66 -33.38
N SER A 328 -3.95 -20.87 -32.50
CA SER A 328 -3.35 -19.69 -31.87
C SER A 328 -2.70 -20.02 -30.53
N CYS A 329 -1.58 -19.34 -30.22
CA CYS A 329 -0.88 -19.46 -28.94
C CYS A 329 -1.44 -18.46 -27.92
N SER A 330 -1.85 -18.94 -26.75
CA SER A 330 -2.10 -18.10 -25.57
C SER A 330 -1.68 -18.84 -24.30
N GLY A 331 -0.85 -18.20 -23.46
CA GLY A 331 -0.44 -18.75 -22.16
C GLY A 331 0.56 -19.93 -22.19
N GLY A 332 1.31 -20.13 -23.27
CA GLY A 332 2.35 -21.18 -23.34
C GLY A 332 1.84 -22.59 -23.62
N PHE A 333 0.59 -22.75 -24.04
CA PHE A 333 0.03 -24.03 -24.50
C PHE A 333 -0.71 -23.85 -25.83
N CYS A 334 -0.62 -24.85 -26.72
CA CYS A 334 -1.40 -24.88 -27.96
C CYS A 334 -2.78 -25.51 -27.70
N THR A 335 -3.86 -24.79 -28.02
CA THR A 335 -5.23 -25.35 -28.03
C THR A 335 -5.70 -25.60 -29.46
N ALA A 336 -6.20 -26.81 -29.74
CA ALA A 336 -6.76 -27.17 -31.04
C ALA A 336 -8.12 -26.49 -31.28
N ALA A 337 -8.40 -26.11 -32.53
CA ALA A 337 -9.69 -25.58 -32.95
C ALA A 337 -10.80 -26.65 -32.80
N ALA A 338 -12.00 -26.21 -32.43
CA ALA A 338 -13.12 -27.08 -32.13
C ALA A 338 -13.62 -27.83 -33.39
N GLY A 339 -13.54 -29.16 -33.35
CA GLY A 339 -14.28 -30.05 -34.24
C GLY A 339 -13.42 -31.01 -35.04
N GLU A 340 -12.93 -32.08 -34.42
CA GLU A 340 -12.69 -33.38 -35.09
C GLU A 340 -12.51 -34.50 -34.05
N THR A 341 -13.13 -35.64 -34.32
CA THR A 341 -13.18 -36.83 -33.45
C THR A 341 -12.05 -37.82 -33.76
N HIS A 342 -11.41 -38.34 -32.69
CA HIS A 342 -10.57 -39.56 -32.62
C HIS A 342 -9.20 -39.60 -33.34
N LEU A 343 -8.10 -39.40 -32.59
CA LEU A 343 -7.08 -40.42 -32.22
C LEU A 343 -5.74 -39.79 -31.74
N ARG A 344 -5.27 -40.29 -30.57
CA ARG A 344 -3.91 -40.33 -29.99
C ARG A 344 -3.07 -39.05 -29.79
N ALA A 345 -2.61 -38.92 -28.55
CA ALA A 345 -1.78 -37.86 -27.98
C ALA A 345 -0.33 -37.82 -28.49
N GLY A 346 0.21 -36.61 -28.63
CA GLY A 346 1.63 -36.29 -28.63
C GLY A 346 1.83 -34.86 -28.11
N ALA A 347 2.46 -34.70 -26.95
CA ALA A 347 2.81 -33.40 -26.38
C ALA A 347 4.12 -32.90 -27.01
N GLY A 348 4.10 -31.72 -27.62
CA GLY A 348 5.29 -31.00 -28.07
C GLY A 348 5.63 -29.85 -27.11
N ILE A 349 6.91 -29.62 -26.86
CA ILE A 349 7.47 -28.53 -26.03
C ILE A 349 8.14 -27.51 -26.95
N CYS A 350 7.92 -26.21 -26.73
CA CYS A 350 8.62 -25.12 -27.44
C CYS A 350 10.09 -24.95 -26.98
N SER A 351 10.97 -24.52 -27.88
CA SER A 351 12.43 -24.41 -27.68
C SER A 351 12.85 -23.21 -26.79
N PRO A 352 14.00 -23.25 -26.07
CA PRO A 352 14.37 -22.32 -24.98
C PRO A 352 15.02 -20.98 -25.37
N ALA A 353 14.82 -20.43 -26.58
CA ALA A 353 15.72 -19.40 -27.11
C ALA A 353 15.41 -17.92 -26.80
N ASP A 354 14.27 -17.54 -26.20
CA ASP A 354 13.98 -16.12 -25.93
C ASP A 354 13.55 -15.86 -24.48
N ARG A 355 14.52 -15.57 -23.60
CA ARG A 355 14.31 -14.90 -22.31
C ARG A 355 15.42 -13.87 -22.03
N CYS A 356 15.01 -12.60 -22.05
CA CYS A 356 15.42 -11.42 -21.25
C CYS A 356 16.91 -11.09 -20.99
N PRO A 357 17.27 -9.79 -21.02
CA PRO A 357 18.18 -9.19 -20.05
C PRO A 357 17.44 -8.31 -19.02
N ASN A 358 18.01 -8.33 -17.80
CA ASN A 358 17.84 -7.45 -16.63
C ASN A 358 16.79 -7.88 -15.58
N PHE A 359 17.35 -8.32 -14.45
CA PHE A 359 16.72 -8.80 -13.23
C PHE A 359 17.45 -8.12 -12.07
N GLU A 360 16.75 -7.30 -11.28
CA GLU A 360 17.10 -6.99 -9.89
C GLU A 360 15.84 -6.43 -9.21
N ASN A 361 15.60 -6.88 -7.97
CA ASN A 361 14.45 -6.61 -7.08
C ASN A 361 13.12 -7.33 -7.39
N ASN A 362 12.89 -8.51 -6.79
CA ASN A 362 11.57 -9.13 -6.70
C ASN A 362 11.25 -9.60 -5.27
N LYS A 363 10.27 -8.92 -4.65
CA LYS A 363 9.27 -9.53 -3.76
C LYS A 363 8.29 -10.31 -4.68
N LEU A 364 7.50 -11.28 -4.17
CA LEU A 364 6.40 -11.88 -4.95
C LEU A 364 5.63 -10.79 -5.72
N PRO A 365 5.10 -11.07 -6.93
CA PRO A 365 3.99 -10.27 -7.41
C PRO A 365 2.86 -10.53 -6.41
N ALA A 366 2.62 -9.57 -5.50
CA ALA A 366 1.31 -9.42 -4.90
C ALA A 366 0.29 -9.59 -6.03
N VAL A 367 -0.78 -10.37 -5.85
CA VAL A 367 -1.78 -10.58 -6.91
C VAL A 367 -2.25 -9.22 -7.40
N GLN A 368 -1.66 -8.75 -8.50
CA GLN A 368 -2.00 -7.47 -9.06
C GLN A 368 -3.24 -7.75 -9.88
N THR A 369 -4.28 -7.00 -9.64
CA THR A 369 -5.53 -7.19 -10.34
C THR A 369 -5.84 -5.91 -11.08
N CYS A 370 -6.32 -6.03 -12.30
CA CYS A 370 -6.78 -4.86 -13.02
C CYS A 370 -7.97 -4.25 -12.28
N ASP A 371 -7.85 -2.97 -11.94
CA ASP A 371 -8.93 -2.11 -11.46
C ASP A 371 -9.34 -1.17 -12.61
N GLY A 372 -10.54 -1.38 -13.14
CA GLY A 372 -11.06 -0.74 -14.34
C GLY A 372 -10.70 -1.45 -15.65
N GLY A 373 -11.36 -1.04 -16.74
CA GLY A 373 -11.09 -1.53 -18.09
C GLY A 373 -11.67 -2.90 -18.42
N SER A 374 -11.33 -3.43 -19.61
CA SER A 374 -11.87 -4.69 -20.14
C SER A 374 -11.33 -5.95 -19.44
N ASN A 375 -10.30 -5.80 -18.63
CA ASN A 375 -9.71 -6.86 -17.83
C ASN A 375 -9.95 -6.70 -16.33
N ASN A 376 -10.88 -5.85 -15.90
CA ASN A 376 -11.21 -5.65 -14.49
C ASN A 376 -11.39 -6.99 -13.75
N GLY A 377 -10.70 -7.16 -12.62
CA GLY A 377 -10.72 -8.41 -11.84
C GLY A 377 -9.79 -9.53 -12.32
N LYS A 378 -9.07 -9.36 -13.44
CA LYS A 378 -8.06 -10.32 -13.90
C LYS A 378 -6.68 -10.00 -13.35
N ALA A 379 -5.87 -11.04 -13.16
CA ALA A 379 -4.47 -10.90 -12.79
C ALA A 379 -3.70 -10.09 -13.85
N CYS A 380 -2.81 -9.23 -13.39
CA CYS A 380 -1.88 -8.46 -14.19
C CYS A 380 -0.48 -8.55 -13.59
N ALA A 381 0.53 -8.32 -14.41
CA ALA A 381 1.92 -8.14 -14.00
C ALA A 381 2.39 -6.70 -14.27
N ILE A 382 1.73 -6.01 -15.19
CA ILE A 382 1.98 -4.61 -15.57
C ILE A 382 0.67 -3.91 -15.94
N VAL A 383 0.68 -2.57 -15.96
CA VAL A 383 -0.49 -1.75 -16.34
C VAL A 383 -1.05 -2.09 -17.72
N ALA A 384 -0.20 -2.54 -18.66
CA ALA A 384 -0.62 -2.92 -20.01
C ALA A 384 -1.55 -4.14 -20.04
N ASP A 385 -1.53 -5.00 -19.02
CA ASP A 385 -2.46 -6.13 -18.89
C ASP A 385 -3.89 -5.66 -18.55
N CYS A 386 -4.07 -4.36 -18.26
CA CYS A 386 -5.32 -3.71 -17.90
C CYS A 386 -5.70 -2.61 -18.91
N PRO A 387 -6.16 -2.95 -20.12
CA PRO A 387 -6.53 -1.94 -21.12
C PRO A 387 -7.67 -1.06 -20.58
N SER A 388 -7.38 0.25 -20.44
CA SER A 388 -8.29 1.24 -19.81
C SER A 388 -8.51 1.07 -18.29
N GLY A 389 -7.61 0.37 -17.61
CA GLY A 389 -7.59 0.19 -16.15
C GLY A 389 -6.19 0.40 -15.56
N THR A 390 -6.04 0.12 -14.27
CA THR A 390 -4.76 0.18 -13.56
C THR A 390 -4.45 -1.18 -12.95
N CYS A 391 -3.21 -1.62 -13.06
CA CYS A 391 -2.76 -2.84 -12.41
C CYS A 391 -2.38 -2.51 -10.95
N LYS A 392 -3.26 -2.83 -10.00
CA LYS A 392 -3.08 -2.42 -8.59
C LYS A 392 -2.52 -3.55 -7.74
N ILE A 393 -1.52 -3.21 -6.94
CA ILE A 393 -1.03 -4.04 -5.84
C ILE A 393 -1.92 -3.80 -4.63
N GLY A 394 -2.50 -4.86 -4.08
CA GLY A 394 -3.24 -4.83 -2.82
C GLY A 394 -4.72 -5.16 -2.95
N CYS A 395 -5.38 -5.34 -1.82
CA CYS A 395 -6.80 -5.73 -1.75
C CYS A 395 -7.75 -4.55 -2.05
N SER A 396 -7.30 -3.51 -2.76
CA SER A 396 -8.04 -2.28 -3.02
C SER A 396 -8.77 -2.36 -4.36
N PHE A 397 -9.85 -3.13 -4.38
CA PHE A 397 -10.79 -3.19 -5.51
C PHE A 397 -12.22 -3.11 -4.98
N ALA A 398 -13.14 -2.64 -5.83
CA ALA A 398 -14.54 -2.60 -5.48
C ALA A 398 -15.07 -4.03 -5.28
N LEU A 399 -15.72 -4.27 -4.15
CA LEU A 399 -16.45 -5.52 -3.92
C LEU A 399 -17.79 -5.41 -4.64
N THR A 400 -17.88 -6.05 -5.80
CA THR A 400 -19.10 -6.06 -6.62
C THR A 400 -19.71 -7.46 -6.76
N SER A 401 -18.92 -8.51 -6.49
CA SER A 401 -19.32 -9.91 -6.63
C SER A 401 -18.75 -10.79 -5.51
N PRO A 402 -19.26 -12.01 -5.31
CA PRO A 402 -18.64 -12.96 -4.38
C PRO A 402 -17.23 -13.39 -4.80
N ALA A 403 -16.86 -13.27 -6.09
CA ALA A 403 -15.48 -13.49 -6.53
C ALA A 403 -14.54 -12.41 -5.99
N ASP A 404 -14.97 -11.15 -5.98
CA ASP A 404 -14.20 -10.06 -5.37
C ASP A 404 -13.98 -10.34 -3.88
N VAL A 405 -15.01 -10.82 -3.19
CA VAL A 405 -14.89 -11.24 -1.79
C VAL A 405 -13.89 -12.39 -1.62
N ALA A 406 -13.87 -13.38 -2.52
CA ALA A 406 -12.88 -14.46 -2.49
C ALA A 406 -11.45 -13.92 -2.65
N ASN A 407 -11.22 -13.00 -3.58
CA ASN A 407 -9.93 -12.35 -3.80
C ASN A 407 -9.53 -11.50 -2.58
N CYS A 408 -10.49 -10.83 -1.95
CA CYS A 408 -10.25 -10.02 -0.77
C CYS A 408 -9.82 -10.91 0.40
N LEU A 409 -10.57 -11.99 0.67
CA LEU A 409 -10.21 -12.98 1.69
C LEU A 409 -8.85 -13.64 1.42
N ALA A 410 -8.54 -13.95 0.16
CA ALA A 410 -7.23 -14.46 -0.23
C ALA A 410 -6.12 -13.46 0.12
N CYS A 411 -6.23 -12.23 -0.36
CA CYS A 411 -5.23 -11.18 -0.15
C CYS A 411 -5.00 -10.89 1.35
N ASN A 412 -6.08 -10.79 2.13
CA ASN A 412 -6.00 -10.60 3.58
C ASN A 412 -5.38 -11.82 4.29
N GLY A 413 -5.80 -13.02 3.90
CA GLY A 413 -5.26 -14.29 4.40
C GLY A 413 -3.78 -14.45 4.08
N GLU A 414 -3.36 -14.03 2.90
CA GLU A 414 -1.97 -14.01 2.48
C GLU A 414 -1.13 -13.12 3.37
N ALA A 415 -1.51 -11.84 3.53
CA ALA A 415 -0.78 -10.88 4.35
C ALA A 415 -0.69 -11.33 5.82
N SER A 416 -1.77 -11.88 6.36
CA SER A 416 -1.82 -12.36 7.75
C SER A 416 -0.92 -13.58 7.97
N VAL A 417 -0.95 -14.55 7.06
CA VAL A 417 -0.08 -15.73 7.12
C VAL A 417 1.38 -15.34 6.91
N ASP A 418 1.67 -14.40 6.02
CA ASP A 418 3.03 -13.95 5.77
C ASP A 418 3.60 -13.23 6.99
N GLN A 419 2.81 -12.40 7.68
CA GLN A 419 3.23 -11.76 8.92
C GLN A 419 3.49 -12.77 10.04
N VAL A 420 2.60 -13.76 10.21
CA VAL A 420 2.82 -14.85 11.19
C VAL A 420 4.06 -15.67 10.83
N ASN A 421 4.25 -16.01 9.55
CA ASN A 421 5.41 -16.75 9.08
C ASN A 421 6.71 -15.95 9.22
N THR A 422 6.69 -14.64 8.93
CA THR A 422 7.83 -13.74 9.06
C THR A 422 8.28 -13.67 10.51
N LEU A 423 7.33 -13.44 11.42
CA LEU A 423 7.54 -13.42 12.84
C LEU A 423 8.07 -14.77 13.37
N ALA A 424 7.59 -15.88 12.80
CA ALA A 424 7.98 -17.23 13.19
C ALA A 424 9.32 -17.70 12.59
N TYR A 425 9.72 -17.21 11.41
CA TYR A 425 10.84 -17.75 10.64
C TYR A 425 11.86 -16.73 10.09
N LEU A 426 11.44 -15.53 9.67
CA LEU A 426 12.30 -14.59 8.93
C LEU A 426 13.01 -13.56 9.82
N ASP A 427 12.42 -13.14 10.93
CA ASP A 427 13.07 -12.22 11.89
C ASP A 427 14.09 -12.90 12.82
N LEU A 428 14.29 -14.20 12.62
CA LEU A 428 15.23 -15.01 13.37
C LEU A 428 16.61 -14.90 12.71
N LYS A 429 17.57 -14.20 13.33
CA LYS A 429 18.89 -13.92 12.74
C LYS A 429 19.55 -15.15 12.11
N PRO A 430 20.26 -14.99 10.97
CA PRO A 430 21.16 -16.02 10.46
C PRO A 430 22.21 -16.37 11.53
N PHE A 431 22.73 -17.59 11.45
CA PHE A 431 23.54 -18.27 12.46
C PHE A 431 24.75 -17.44 12.95
N ALA A 432 24.53 -16.60 13.97
CA ALA A 432 25.62 -15.96 14.70
C ALA A 432 26.27 -17.00 15.61
N LYS A 433 27.61 -16.97 15.71
CA LYS A 433 28.29 -17.78 16.73
C LYS A 433 27.92 -17.22 18.10
N SER A 434 27.80 -18.11 19.08
CA SER A 434 27.58 -17.75 20.48
C SER A 434 28.41 -18.64 21.41
N CYS A 435 28.58 -18.19 22.65
CA CYS A 435 29.42 -18.89 23.61
C CYS A 435 28.78 -20.20 24.07
N ASP A 436 29.46 -21.32 23.84
CA ASP A 436 28.90 -22.67 24.03
C ASP A 436 28.76 -23.11 25.49
N LYS A 437 29.44 -22.44 26.43
CA LYS A 437 29.45 -22.71 27.88
C LYS A 437 29.87 -21.45 28.66
N GLY A 438 29.82 -21.54 29.98
CA GLY A 438 30.27 -20.47 30.88
C GLY A 438 29.14 -19.53 31.28
N THR A 439 29.48 -18.45 31.99
CA THR A 439 28.51 -17.42 32.41
C THR A 439 27.93 -16.63 31.24
N ASP A 440 28.62 -16.65 30.10
CA ASP A 440 28.19 -15.98 28.87
C ASP A 440 27.47 -16.94 27.91
N PHE A 441 27.00 -18.11 28.37
CA PHE A 441 26.33 -19.08 27.49
C PHE A 441 25.22 -18.43 26.65
N GLY A 442 25.26 -18.62 25.34
CA GLY A 442 24.29 -18.05 24.40
C GLY A 442 24.60 -16.61 23.96
N LYS A 443 25.51 -15.89 24.62
CA LYS A 443 25.93 -14.55 24.20
C LYS A 443 26.58 -14.61 22.81
N SER A 444 26.19 -13.67 21.93
CA SER A 444 26.79 -13.52 20.60
C SER A 444 28.30 -13.31 20.71
N CYS A 445 29.06 -13.95 19.82
CA CYS A 445 30.51 -13.88 19.78
C CYS A 445 31.01 -13.95 18.33
N THR A 446 32.22 -13.43 18.11
CA THR A 446 32.95 -13.55 16.86
C THR A 446 34.15 -14.49 17.00
N THR A 447 34.76 -14.50 18.19
CA THR A 447 35.96 -15.25 18.54
C THR A 447 35.85 -15.89 19.93
N ASP A 448 36.65 -16.93 20.21
CA ASP A 448 36.65 -17.62 21.51
C ASP A 448 36.94 -16.68 22.70
N THR A 449 37.61 -15.55 22.48
CA THR A 449 37.92 -14.55 23.51
C THR A 449 36.73 -13.71 23.95
N ASP A 450 35.65 -13.69 23.15
CA ASP A 450 34.40 -13.02 23.52
C ASP A 450 33.62 -13.80 24.59
N CYS A 451 34.07 -15.04 24.89
CA CYS A 451 33.44 -15.96 25.82
C CYS A 451 34.29 -16.13 27.09
N THR A 452 33.68 -15.97 28.26
CA THR A 452 34.34 -16.28 29.53
C THR A 452 34.67 -17.78 29.60
N ALA A 453 35.94 -18.10 29.90
CA ALA A 453 36.40 -19.48 30.03
C ALA A 453 35.51 -20.27 31.01
N PRO A 454 35.07 -21.50 30.67
CA PRO A 454 35.56 -22.37 29.58
C PRO A 454 34.79 -22.25 28.26
N GLY A 455 33.98 -21.20 28.07
CA GLY A 455 33.19 -21.00 26.85
C GLY A 455 34.05 -20.84 25.60
N LYS A 456 33.57 -21.39 24.48
CA LYS A 456 34.11 -21.19 23.14
C LYS A 456 33.06 -20.59 22.23
N CYS A 457 33.51 -19.78 21.28
CA CYS A 457 32.65 -19.18 20.30
C CYS A 457 32.34 -20.17 19.18
N LYS A 458 31.17 -20.80 19.27
CA LYS A 458 30.74 -21.81 18.31
C LYS A 458 29.37 -21.48 17.78
N LEU A 459 29.07 -22.06 16.64
CA LEU A 459 27.68 -22.18 16.22
C LEU A 459 26.97 -23.07 17.24
N ILE A 460 26.16 -22.49 18.13
CA ILE A 460 25.23 -23.25 18.98
C ILE A 460 23.98 -23.63 18.16
N GLU A 461 24.22 -24.02 16.89
CA GLU A 461 23.23 -24.25 15.84
C GLU A 461 22.09 -25.12 16.35
N LYS A 462 22.42 -26.26 16.95
CA LYS A 462 21.40 -27.28 17.21
C LYS A 462 20.36 -26.87 18.26
N ALA A 463 20.76 -26.17 19.33
CA ALA A 463 19.83 -25.79 20.41
C ALA A 463 18.96 -24.60 19.99
N ILE A 464 19.59 -23.58 19.40
CA ILE A 464 18.90 -22.39 18.89
C ILE A 464 17.96 -22.79 17.73
N ASP A 465 18.42 -23.63 16.80
CA ASP A 465 17.58 -24.12 15.70
C ASP A 465 16.41 -24.97 16.18
N SER A 466 16.64 -25.82 17.18
CA SER A 466 15.57 -26.62 17.77
C SER A 466 14.53 -25.72 18.45
N CYS A 467 14.97 -24.69 19.17
CA CYS A 467 14.09 -23.70 19.78
C CYS A 467 13.30 -22.91 18.72
N LYS A 468 13.96 -22.36 17.71
CA LYS A 468 13.34 -21.63 16.58
C LYS A 468 12.31 -22.50 15.87
N GLN A 469 12.68 -23.73 15.52
CA GLN A 469 11.78 -24.69 14.87
C GLN A 469 10.57 -25.03 15.72
N ALA A 470 10.78 -25.28 17.01
CA ALA A 470 9.69 -25.58 17.92
C ALA A 470 8.78 -24.38 18.14
N THR A 471 9.34 -23.17 18.24
CA THR A 471 8.58 -21.93 18.38
C THR A 471 7.70 -21.71 17.17
N ALA A 472 8.27 -21.76 15.96
CA ALA A 472 7.52 -21.59 14.73
C ALA A 472 6.44 -22.67 14.56
N LYS A 473 6.78 -23.94 14.84
CA LYS A 473 5.81 -25.03 14.83
C LYS A 473 4.71 -24.85 15.88
N ALA A 474 5.02 -24.32 17.06
CA ALA A 474 4.05 -24.07 18.11
C ALA A 474 3.10 -22.94 17.71
N VAL A 475 3.62 -21.85 17.12
CA VAL A 475 2.82 -20.76 16.54
C VAL A 475 1.90 -21.28 15.45
N ASP A 476 2.39 -22.10 14.52
CA ASP A 476 1.56 -22.71 13.48
C ASP A 476 0.45 -23.58 14.04
N LEU A 477 0.76 -24.41 15.03
CA LEU A 477 -0.24 -25.26 15.70
C LEU A 477 -1.27 -24.43 16.46
N PHE A 478 -0.87 -23.31 17.06
CA PHE A 478 -1.77 -22.38 17.72
C PHE A 478 -2.68 -21.68 16.71
N PHE A 479 -2.13 -21.13 15.63
CA PHE A 479 -2.88 -20.52 14.52
C PHE A 479 -3.92 -21.50 13.96
N ASP A 480 -3.47 -22.70 13.56
CA ASP A 480 -4.32 -23.78 13.04
C ASP A 480 -5.44 -24.11 14.04
N LYS A 481 -5.12 -24.22 15.33
CA LYS A 481 -6.08 -24.62 16.35
C LYS A 481 -7.09 -23.53 16.67
N LYS A 482 -6.66 -22.28 16.82
CA LYS A 482 -7.55 -21.13 17.04
C LYS A 482 -8.50 -20.97 15.87
N ARG A 483 -7.99 -21.07 14.63
CA ARG A 483 -8.81 -21.08 13.41
C ARG A 483 -9.83 -22.20 13.37
N ASP A 484 -9.45 -23.43 13.71
CA ASP A 484 -10.39 -24.57 13.80
C ASP A 484 -11.48 -24.37 14.86
N VAL A 485 -11.12 -23.79 16.01
CA VAL A 485 -12.05 -23.52 17.11
C VAL A 485 -13.06 -22.43 16.74
N LEU A 486 -12.59 -21.30 16.21
CA LEU A 486 -13.46 -20.21 15.78
C LEU A 486 -14.38 -20.65 14.64
N GLN A 487 -13.86 -21.36 13.63
CA GLN A 487 -14.69 -21.89 12.55
C GLN A 487 -15.86 -22.74 13.06
N LYS A 488 -15.61 -23.65 14.02
CA LYS A 488 -16.65 -24.51 14.59
C LYS A 488 -17.67 -23.72 15.41
N CYS A 489 -17.21 -22.68 16.08
CA CYS A 489 -18.04 -21.78 16.85
C CYS A 489 -18.94 -20.96 15.93
N GLU A 490 -18.40 -20.36 14.87
CA GLU A 490 -19.18 -19.65 13.84
C GLU A 490 -20.19 -20.56 13.14
N ASP A 491 -19.80 -21.78 12.77
CA ASP A 491 -20.72 -22.76 12.18
C ASP A 491 -21.90 -23.06 13.11
N ALA A 492 -21.66 -23.08 14.43
CA ALA A 492 -22.69 -23.27 15.45
C ALA A 492 -23.58 -22.03 15.59
N VAL A 493 -23.01 -20.82 15.63
CA VAL A 493 -23.77 -19.54 15.69
C VAL A 493 -24.62 -19.37 14.43
N LEU A 494 -24.05 -19.58 13.26
CA LEU A 494 -24.74 -19.55 11.97
C LEU A 494 -25.86 -20.61 11.89
N LYS A 495 -25.68 -21.80 12.50
CA LYS A 495 -26.72 -22.83 12.57
C LYS A 495 -27.84 -22.47 13.56
N ALA A 496 -27.50 -21.84 14.68
CA ALA A 496 -28.45 -21.43 15.70
C ALA A 496 -29.20 -20.12 15.33
N GLY A 497 -28.64 -19.33 14.42
CA GLY A 497 -29.16 -18.01 14.05
C GLY A 497 -28.96 -16.93 15.13
N SER A 498 -28.29 -17.27 16.23
CA SER A 498 -27.97 -16.39 17.35
C SER A 498 -26.81 -16.95 18.17
N GLY A 499 -26.10 -16.10 18.89
CA GLY A 499 -24.93 -16.46 19.68
C GLY A 499 -23.79 -15.48 19.46
N THR A 500 -22.74 -15.63 20.26
CA THR A 500 -21.50 -14.86 20.12
C THR A 500 -20.37 -15.82 19.83
N CYS A 501 -19.50 -15.46 18.91
CA CYS A 501 -18.24 -16.15 18.71
C CYS A 501 -17.06 -15.21 19.04
N PRO A 502 -16.10 -15.62 19.90
CA PRO A 502 -16.04 -16.88 20.62
C PRO A 502 -17.10 -17.01 21.74
N ASP A 503 -17.68 -18.20 21.89
CA ASP A 503 -18.47 -18.57 23.07
C ASP A 503 -17.55 -19.07 24.22
N VAL A 504 -18.12 -19.44 25.37
CA VAL A 504 -17.34 -19.95 26.52
C VAL A 504 -16.54 -21.20 26.14
N ALA A 505 -17.15 -22.13 25.39
CA ALA A 505 -16.49 -23.38 25.01
C ALA A 505 -15.36 -23.18 23.97
N ALA A 506 -15.52 -22.21 23.08
CA ALA A 506 -14.50 -21.76 22.15
C ALA A 506 -13.36 -21.09 22.92
N SER A 507 -13.68 -20.18 23.84
CA SER A 507 -12.72 -19.48 24.70
C SER A 507 -11.86 -20.47 25.50
N ASP A 508 -12.46 -21.47 26.14
CA ASP A 508 -11.74 -22.51 26.89
C ASP A 508 -10.76 -23.30 26.01
N LYS A 509 -11.15 -23.59 24.77
CA LYS A 509 -10.30 -24.29 23.80
C LYS A 509 -9.18 -23.40 23.27
N ILE A 510 -9.43 -22.10 23.09
CA ILE A 510 -8.42 -21.12 22.73
C ILE A 510 -7.40 -21.01 23.87
N THR A 511 -7.84 -20.87 25.12
CA THR A 511 -6.95 -20.88 26.30
C THR A 511 -6.16 -22.17 26.42
N THR A 512 -6.76 -23.32 26.13
CA THR A 512 -6.04 -24.59 26.08
C THR A 512 -4.95 -24.58 25.00
N ALA A 513 -5.23 -23.99 23.84
CA ALA A 513 -4.26 -23.86 22.75
C ALA A 513 -3.14 -22.86 23.08
N GLN A 514 -3.45 -21.73 23.73
CA GLN A 514 -2.48 -20.75 24.24
C GLN A 514 -1.52 -21.42 25.26
N ASN A 515 -2.07 -22.14 26.24
CA ASN A 515 -1.27 -22.88 27.22
C ASN A 515 -0.36 -23.93 26.56
N LYS A 516 -0.83 -24.55 25.47
CA LYS A 516 -0.02 -25.48 24.69
C LYS A 516 1.10 -24.78 23.91
N LEU A 517 0.82 -23.63 23.29
CA LEU A 517 1.83 -22.78 22.64
C LEU A 517 2.96 -22.45 23.62
N LEU A 518 2.61 -21.89 24.78
CA LEU A 518 3.59 -21.52 25.81
C LEU A 518 4.39 -22.72 26.31
N LYS A 519 3.74 -23.88 26.51
CA LYS A 519 4.40 -25.12 26.93
C LYS A 519 5.37 -25.64 25.88
N ASP A 520 5.00 -25.63 24.61
CA ASP A 520 5.83 -26.15 23.53
C ASP A 520 7.06 -25.25 23.31
N ILE A 521 6.89 -23.91 23.37
CA ILE A 521 8.01 -22.94 23.36
C ILE A 521 8.93 -23.19 24.54
N ARG A 522 8.39 -23.24 25.76
CA ARG A 522 9.17 -23.49 26.99
C ARG A 522 9.95 -24.80 26.91
N THR A 523 9.33 -25.87 26.44
CA THR A 523 9.97 -27.19 26.35
C THR A 523 11.18 -27.19 25.41
N ALA A 524 11.17 -26.33 24.39
CA ALA A 524 12.20 -26.30 23.36
C ALA A 524 13.26 -25.21 23.54
N CYS A 525 12.89 -24.10 24.18
CA CYS A 525 13.70 -22.89 24.27
C CYS A 525 14.22 -22.60 25.68
N ALA A 526 13.55 -23.11 26.71
CA ALA A 526 14.02 -22.92 28.08
C ALA A 526 15.22 -23.82 28.40
N GLY A 527 15.90 -23.48 29.49
CA GLY A 527 16.98 -24.27 30.05
C GLY A 527 16.58 -25.71 30.42
N LYS A 528 17.46 -26.43 31.12
CA LYS A 528 17.22 -27.83 31.49
C LYS A 528 15.99 -28.03 32.37
N ASP A 529 15.64 -27.02 33.15
CA ASP A 529 14.45 -26.95 34.00
C ASP A 529 13.14 -26.92 33.20
N LYS A 530 13.20 -26.57 31.90
CA LYS A 530 12.04 -26.35 31.04
C LYS A 530 11.05 -25.36 31.68
N ALA A 531 11.57 -24.32 32.34
CA ALA A 531 10.79 -23.25 32.96
C ALA A 531 11.24 -21.90 32.40
N PHE A 532 10.33 -20.93 32.29
CA PHE A 532 10.75 -19.57 31.96
C PHE A 532 11.40 -18.93 33.20
N GLY A 533 12.57 -18.32 33.05
CA GLY A 533 13.19 -17.46 34.06
C GLY A 533 14.15 -18.13 35.05
N GLY A 534 14.97 -19.11 34.63
CA GLY A 534 16.00 -19.70 35.49
C GLY A 534 17.13 -18.73 35.86
N THR A 535 17.39 -18.54 37.16
CA THR A 535 18.50 -17.70 37.66
C THR A 535 19.83 -18.45 37.81
N ALA A 536 19.83 -19.78 37.67
CA ALA A 536 21.03 -20.59 37.78
C ALA A 536 21.70 -20.75 36.41
N ALA A 537 23.03 -20.67 36.35
CA ALA A 537 23.81 -20.77 35.11
C ALA A 537 23.61 -22.09 34.31
N VAL A 538 23.00 -23.11 34.91
CA VAL A 538 22.67 -24.39 34.28
C VAL A 538 21.26 -24.45 33.70
N ASP A 539 20.43 -23.45 34.01
CA ASP A 539 19.01 -23.34 33.65
C ASP A 539 18.70 -22.00 32.93
N LEU A 540 19.74 -21.34 32.39
CA LEU A 540 19.56 -20.11 31.62
C LEU A 540 18.76 -20.40 30.35
N ASP A 541 17.66 -19.68 30.20
CA ASP A 541 16.89 -19.64 28.95
C ASP A 541 17.74 -19.07 27.82
N LEU A 542 17.41 -19.46 26.59
CA LEU A 542 17.91 -18.74 25.43
C LEU A 542 17.45 -17.29 25.50
N ALA A 543 18.40 -16.36 25.47
CA ALA A 543 18.10 -14.94 25.46
C ALA A 543 17.30 -14.60 24.17
N PRO A 544 16.26 -13.74 24.25
CA PRO A 544 15.40 -13.44 23.10
C PRO A 544 16.16 -12.92 21.87
N ASP A 545 17.23 -12.15 22.10
CA ASP A 545 18.14 -11.62 21.07
C ASP A 545 18.86 -12.73 20.27
N SER A 546 19.04 -13.88 20.89
CA SER A 546 19.66 -15.07 20.30
C SER A 546 18.65 -15.87 19.45
N ILE A 547 17.36 -15.61 19.64
CA ILE A 547 16.27 -16.19 18.86
C ILE A 547 15.96 -15.27 17.68
N GLY A 548 15.73 -13.97 17.88
CA GLY A 548 15.43 -13.05 16.79
C GLY A 548 15.65 -11.58 17.12
N ASN A 549 15.43 -10.73 16.11
CA ASN A 549 15.65 -9.29 16.20
C ASN A 549 14.44 -8.49 16.72
N LEU A 550 13.36 -9.17 17.13
CA LEU A 550 12.19 -8.53 17.70
C LEU A 550 12.51 -8.01 19.11
N LEU A 551 13.01 -6.78 19.19
CA LEU A 551 13.22 -6.07 20.46
C LEU A 551 11.89 -5.55 21.04
N THR A 552 10.88 -5.37 20.20
CA THR A 552 9.56 -4.84 20.57
C THR A 552 8.42 -5.60 19.91
N CYS A 553 7.39 -5.94 20.68
CA CYS A 553 6.15 -6.47 20.11
C CYS A 553 5.39 -5.36 19.36
N PRO A 554 4.79 -5.63 18.17
CA PRO A 554 3.97 -4.66 17.46
C PRO A 554 2.76 -4.19 18.28
N ASN A 555 2.40 -2.91 18.18
CA ASN A 555 1.27 -2.35 18.91
C ASN A 555 -0.08 -2.71 18.27
N LEU A 556 -0.52 -3.96 18.46
CA LEU A 556 -1.80 -4.47 17.98
C LEU A 556 -2.75 -4.68 19.15
N THR A 557 -4.03 -4.36 19.02
CA THR A 557 -5.04 -4.56 20.08
C THR A 557 -5.92 -5.75 19.73
N VAL A 558 -5.80 -6.84 20.49
CA VAL A 558 -6.64 -8.03 20.30
C VAL A 558 -8.09 -7.70 20.66
N PRO A 559 -9.07 -8.07 19.82
CA PRO A 559 -10.49 -7.88 20.12
C PRO A 559 -10.92 -8.43 21.48
N GLY A 560 -11.50 -7.57 22.32
CA GLY A 560 -11.96 -7.97 23.65
C GLY A 560 -10.86 -8.17 24.69
N ALA A 561 -9.59 -8.04 24.31
CA ALA A 561 -8.49 -7.97 25.26
C ALA A 561 -8.44 -6.57 25.90
N ALA A 562 -8.11 -6.52 27.19
CA ALA A 562 -7.95 -5.27 27.92
C ALA A 562 -6.65 -4.52 27.53
N THR A 563 -5.71 -5.20 26.87
CA THR A 563 -4.34 -4.72 26.66
C THR A 563 -3.87 -4.98 25.23
N SER A 564 -3.14 -4.02 24.66
CA SER A 564 -2.43 -4.17 23.40
C SER A 564 -1.24 -5.15 23.52
N CYS A 565 -0.79 -5.64 22.36
CA CYS A 565 0.39 -6.46 22.22
C CYS A 565 1.68 -5.68 22.54
N ALA A 566 1.70 -4.34 22.42
CA ALA A 566 2.80 -3.47 22.86
C ALA A 566 2.42 -2.59 24.06
N GLY A 567 3.41 -2.04 24.78
CA GLY A 567 3.25 -0.96 25.78
C GLY A 567 3.60 -1.35 27.23
N THR A 568 3.67 -0.35 28.12
CA THR A 568 3.91 -0.50 29.57
C THR A 568 2.78 -1.21 30.31
N ASP A 569 1.57 -1.13 29.76
CA ASP A 569 0.35 -1.82 30.25
C ASP A 569 0.04 -3.06 29.39
N GLY A 570 0.86 -3.33 28.35
CA GLY A 570 0.77 -4.47 27.43
C GLY A 570 1.95 -5.44 27.61
N ARG A 571 2.26 -6.26 26.60
CA ARG A 571 3.33 -7.29 26.69
C ARG A 571 4.77 -6.72 26.60
N GLY A 572 4.95 -5.39 26.58
CA GLY A 572 6.23 -4.71 26.79
C GLY A 572 7.34 -4.94 25.76
N GLU A 573 8.54 -4.46 26.10
CA GLU A 573 9.81 -4.80 25.45
C GLU A 573 10.11 -6.29 25.65
N ILE A 574 10.63 -6.97 24.62
CA ILE A 574 10.89 -8.42 24.69
C ILE A 574 12.21 -8.66 25.42
N LYS A 575 12.13 -8.81 26.75
CA LYS A 575 13.31 -9.02 27.62
C LYS A 575 13.55 -10.47 27.98
N THR A 576 12.47 -11.24 28.02
CA THR A 576 12.49 -12.65 28.41
C THR A 576 11.87 -13.52 27.31
N LEU A 577 12.17 -14.81 27.37
CA LEU A 577 11.53 -15.80 26.50
C LEU A 577 10.01 -15.83 26.71
N GLN A 578 9.54 -15.52 27.93
CA GLN A 578 8.13 -15.38 28.23
C GLN A 578 7.50 -14.17 27.52
N ASP A 579 8.20 -13.04 27.42
CA ASP A 579 7.74 -11.85 26.69
C ASP A 579 7.62 -12.14 25.19
N LEU A 580 8.58 -12.88 24.62
CA LEU A 580 8.53 -13.34 23.24
C LEU A 580 7.31 -14.25 23.02
N ALA A 581 7.15 -15.29 23.84
CA ALA A 581 6.04 -16.23 23.73
C ALA A 581 4.69 -15.52 23.86
N ASN A 582 4.63 -14.54 24.76
CA ASN A 582 3.48 -13.68 24.94
C ASN A 582 3.20 -12.84 23.69
N CYS A 583 4.22 -12.21 23.11
CA CYS A 583 4.08 -11.40 21.92
C CYS A 583 3.56 -12.22 20.73
N LEU A 584 4.15 -13.39 20.50
CA LEU A 584 3.75 -14.34 19.44
C LEU A 584 2.29 -14.75 19.59
N GLU A 585 1.86 -15.07 20.81
CA GLU A 585 0.47 -15.37 21.12
C GLU A 585 -0.42 -14.19 20.69
N CYS A 586 -0.15 -12.99 21.19
CA CYS A 586 -0.96 -11.80 20.94
C CYS A 586 -1.10 -11.45 19.45
N ILE A 587 0.00 -11.46 18.69
CA ILE A 587 -0.03 -11.19 17.25
C ILE A 587 -0.84 -12.28 16.53
N THR A 588 -0.60 -13.55 16.86
CA THR A 588 -1.32 -14.66 16.24
C THR A 588 -2.81 -14.56 16.53
N GLU A 589 -3.18 -14.19 17.76
CA GLU A 589 -4.55 -13.97 18.16
C GLU A 589 -5.22 -12.87 17.34
N PHE A 590 -4.57 -11.71 17.29
CA PHE A 590 -5.05 -10.56 16.53
C PHE A 590 -5.30 -10.92 15.07
N LYS A 591 -4.33 -11.56 14.39
CA LYS A 591 -4.44 -11.91 12.97
C LYS A 591 -5.56 -12.91 12.72
N VAL A 592 -5.67 -13.94 13.57
CA VAL A 592 -6.75 -14.92 13.48
C VAL A 592 -8.11 -14.26 13.68
N ASP A 593 -8.26 -13.37 14.67
CA ASP A 593 -9.54 -12.71 14.97
C ASP A 593 -9.95 -11.73 13.86
N CYS A 594 -8.98 -11.01 13.29
CA CYS A 594 -9.20 -10.17 12.10
C CYS A 594 -9.74 -10.97 10.93
N LEU A 595 -9.04 -12.04 10.56
CA LEU A 595 -9.43 -12.87 9.43
C LEU A 595 -10.77 -13.58 9.67
N ASN A 596 -11.05 -13.95 10.92
CA ASN A 596 -12.33 -14.53 11.32
C ASN A 596 -13.47 -13.56 11.06
N ARG A 597 -13.31 -12.34 11.57
CA ARG A 597 -14.29 -11.28 11.42
C ARG A 597 -14.53 -10.87 9.97
N MET A 598 -13.49 -10.86 9.15
CA MET A 598 -13.60 -10.61 7.71
C MET A 598 -14.38 -11.71 7.00
N ALA A 599 -14.17 -12.97 7.35
CA ALA A 599 -14.92 -14.06 6.74
C ALA A 599 -16.41 -14.08 7.15
N THR A 600 -16.76 -13.48 8.31
CA THR A 600 -18.11 -13.45 8.88
C THR A 600 -18.56 -12.03 9.30
N PRO A 601 -18.68 -11.05 8.39
CA PRO A 601 -18.93 -9.65 8.79
C PRO A 601 -20.30 -9.44 9.45
N SER A 602 -21.24 -10.37 9.30
CA SER A 602 -22.55 -10.29 9.96
C SER A 602 -22.51 -10.46 11.48
N GLU A 603 -21.39 -10.86 12.08
CA GLU A 603 -21.27 -10.97 13.55
C GLU A 603 -20.83 -9.66 14.22
N GLY A 604 -20.69 -8.56 13.45
CA GLY A 604 -20.53 -7.19 13.91
C GLY A 604 -19.31 -6.49 13.26
N ALA A 605 -19.01 -5.27 13.71
CA ALA A 605 -18.03 -4.41 13.03
C ALA A 605 -16.65 -5.07 12.85
N LEU A 606 -16.03 -4.84 11.69
CA LEU A 606 -14.60 -5.05 11.50
C LEU A 606 -13.83 -4.12 12.42
N PHE A 607 -12.74 -4.62 12.99
CA PHE A 607 -11.88 -3.80 13.83
C PHE A 607 -11.11 -2.83 12.95
N SER A 608 -10.96 -1.58 13.40
CA SER A 608 -10.22 -0.54 12.67
C SER A 608 -8.77 -0.93 12.37
N GLN A 609 -8.18 -1.80 13.20
CA GLN A 609 -6.82 -2.29 13.06
C GLN A 609 -6.71 -3.53 12.15
N CYS A 610 -7.82 -4.18 11.80
CA CYS A 610 -7.79 -5.40 10.96
C CYS A 610 -7.63 -5.13 9.47
N ASN A 611 -7.44 -3.88 9.07
CA ASN A 611 -7.10 -3.53 7.71
C ASN A 611 -5.64 -3.93 7.44
N PRO A 612 -5.35 -4.92 6.57
CA PRO A 612 -3.96 -5.25 6.29
C PRO A 612 -3.28 -4.23 5.37
N LEU A 613 -3.96 -3.22 4.82
CA LEU A 613 -3.36 -2.34 3.82
C LEU A 613 -3.90 -0.90 3.81
N CYS A 614 -3.89 -0.20 4.95
CA CYS A 614 -3.68 1.26 5.05
C CYS A 614 -3.85 1.69 6.52
N GLY A 615 -2.80 2.26 7.11
CA GLY A 615 -2.72 2.71 8.51
C GLY A 615 -3.65 3.88 8.89
N ASN A 616 -4.75 4.10 8.17
CA ASN A 616 -5.62 5.27 8.35
C ASN A 616 -6.88 4.99 9.17
N GLY A 617 -7.14 3.74 9.57
CA GLY A 617 -8.28 3.38 10.42
C GLY A 617 -9.66 3.69 9.83
N LYS A 618 -9.75 3.96 8.51
CA LYS A 618 -11.00 4.18 7.78
C LYS A 618 -11.13 3.20 6.63
N ILE A 619 -12.39 2.87 6.33
CA ILE A 619 -12.73 2.16 5.10
C ILE A 619 -13.31 3.18 4.13
N ASP A 620 -12.44 4.01 3.56
CA ASP A 620 -12.62 4.62 2.26
C ASP A 620 -11.83 3.78 1.24
N GLY A 621 -12.49 3.20 0.25
CA GLY A 621 -11.96 2.39 -0.86
C GLY A 621 -11.20 3.24 -1.86
N THR A 622 -10.47 4.20 -1.33
CA THR A 622 -9.41 4.94 -1.97
C THR A 622 -8.29 4.90 -0.94
N CYS A 623 -7.18 4.23 -1.26
CA CYS A 623 -5.89 4.71 -0.78
C CYS A 623 -5.80 6.14 -1.33
N SER A 624 -6.26 7.13 -0.57
CA SER A 624 -6.21 8.52 -1.00
C SER A 624 -4.78 8.98 -0.81
N ASN A 625 -4.14 9.34 -1.92
CA ASN A 625 -2.85 10.01 -1.91
C ASN A 625 -2.99 11.50 -1.51
N ASP A 626 -4.17 11.94 -1.03
CA ASP A 626 -4.31 13.28 -0.47
C ASP A 626 -3.63 13.37 0.89
N ALA A 627 -2.40 13.88 0.86
CA ALA A 627 -1.48 14.11 1.96
C ALA A 627 -1.99 15.02 3.11
N ALA A 628 -3.28 15.36 3.16
CA ALA A 628 -3.79 16.44 4.02
C ALA A 628 -4.66 16.01 5.20
N LYS A 629 -4.96 14.71 5.44
CA LYS A 629 -6.01 14.39 6.43
C LYS A 629 -5.99 13.06 7.18
N LEU A 630 -4.82 12.51 7.53
CA LEU A 630 -4.73 11.23 8.26
C LEU A 630 -3.78 11.30 9.47
N CYS A 631 -4.33 11.50 10.67
CA CYS A 631 -3.65 11.18 11.93
C CYS A 631 -4.65 10.49 12.88
N ALA A 632 -4.45 9.21 13.21
CA ALA A 632 -5.31 8.51 14.17
C ALA A 632 -4.61 7.46 15.05
N SER A 633 -3.28 7.31 15.00
CA SER A 633 -2.56 6.35 15.84
C SER A 633 -1.38 7.00 16.56
N SER A 634 -1.18 6.63 17.83
CA SER A 634 -0.24 7.26 18.76
C SER A 634 1.19 6.70 18.68
N LEU A 635 1.53 5.95 17.64
CA LEU A 635 2.85 5.31 17.51
C LEU A 635 3.85 6.12 16.66
N ASP A 636 3.39 7.14 15.92
CA ASP A 636 4.24 8.01 15.09
C ASP A 636 4.44 9.41 15.70
N CYS A 637 4.22 9.53 17.01
CA CYS A 637 4.30 10.78 17.75
C CYS A 637 5.42 10.68 18.79
N THR A 638 6.56 11.34 18.55
CA THR A 638 7.61 11.51 19.57
C THR A 638 7.15 12.42 20.72
N SER A 639 6.03 13.14 20.55
CA SER A 639 5.34 13.89 21.61
C SER A 639 3.87 14.17 21.27
N PRO A 640 2.99 14.46 22.26
CA PRO A 640 1.56 14.68 22.02
C PRO A 640 1.34 15.90 21.12
N GLY A 641 0.84 15.67 19.90
CA GLY A 641 0.39 16.73 18.99
C GLY A 641 1.31 17.07 17.82
N VAL A 642 2.41 16.32 17.60
CA VAL A 642 3.25 16.44 16.39
C VAL A 642 3.42 15.05 15.78
N CYS A 643 2.74 14.80 14.67
CA CYS A 643 2.91 13.61 13.84
C CYS A 643 3.95 13.89 12.76
N ASN A 644 4.92 12.98 12.53
CA ASN A 644 5.70 13.02 11.30
C ASN A 644 4.81 12.56 10.12
N PRO A 645 4.83 13.24 8.96
CA PRO A 645 4.04 12.85 7.79
C PRO A 645 4.46 11.46 7.27
N ILE A 646 3.56 10.81 6.51
CA ILE A 646 3.87 9.60 5.72
C ILE A 646 5.09 9.86 4.84
N GLU A 647 6.00 8.90 4.84
CA GLU A 647 7.33 8.98 4.27
C GLU A 647 7.29 8.96 2.73
N THR A 648 7.98 9.89 2.06
CA THR A 648 8.01 9.98 0.58
C THR A 648 8.84 8.87 -0.05
N CYS A 649 9.64 8.17 0.75
CA CYS A 649 10.42 6.99 0.41
C CYS A 649 10.47 6.08 1.67
N ASP A 650 10.48 4.76 1.50
CA ASP A 650 10.40 3.79 2.63
C ASP A 650 11.48 2.71 2.48
N ASP A 651 12.45 2.71 3.40
CA ASP A 651 13.39 1.61 3.63
C ASP A 651 13.33 1.05 5.06
N GLY A 652 12.28 1.41 5.80
CA GLY A 652 11.95 0.84 7.12
C GLY A 652 12.76 1.39 8.29
N ASN A 653 13.43 2.54 8.17
CA ASN A 653 14.12 3.20 9.29
C ASN A 653 14.25 4.73 9.11
N ALA A 654 14.77 5.44 10.12
CA ALA A 654 14.87 6.91 10.15
C ALA A 654 16.34 7.40 10.17
N VAL A 655 17.25 6.69 9.51
CA VAL A 655 18.68 7.01 9.51
C VAL A 655 19.03 7.82 8.27
N SER A 656 19.42 9.09 8.42
CA SER A 656 19.97 9.87 7.31
C SER A 656 21.13 9.11 6.63
N GLY A 657 21.10 9.06 5.30
CA GLY A 657 22.14 8.37 4.51
C GLY A 657 21.74 6.99 4.01
N ASP A 658 20.55 6.50 4.33
CA ASP A 658 19.92 5.43 3.58
C ASP A 658 19.17 6.01 2.35
N ALA A 659 18.24 5.30 1.74
CA ALA A 659 17.55 5.83 0.56
C ALA A 659 16.64 7.04 0.92
N CYS A 660 16.56 7.42 2.20
CA CYS A 660 15.61 8.37 2.76
C CYS A 660 16.20 9.38 3.76
N PRO A 661 15.60 10.58 3.87
CA PRO A 661 15.98 11.53 4.92
C PRO A 661 15.52 11.01 6.29
N ALA A 662 16.14 11.47 7.38
CA ALA A 662 15.72 11.07 8.73
C ALA A 662 14.33 11.57 9.14
N ASN A 663 13.79 12.59 8.48
CA ASN A 663 12.38 13.01 8.62
C ASN A 663 11.44 12.17 7.73
N CYS A 664 12.03 11.33 6.89
CA CYS A 664 11.45 10.44 5.91
C CYS A 664 10.54 11.10 4.87
N VAL A 665 10.52 12.42 4.81
CA VAL A 665 9.72 13.19 3.86
C VAL A 665 10.68 13.93 2.94
N VAL A 666 10.65 13.58 1.65
CA VAL A 666 11.20 14.41 0.58
C VAL A 666 10.15 15.45 0.18
N GLY A 667 10.42 16.71 0.47
CA GLY A 667 9.60 17.87 0.18
C GLY A 667 9.53 18.15 -1.32
N ALA A 668 8.31 18.33 -1.83
CA ALA A 668 8.10 18.70 -3.22
C ALA A 668 8.71 20.08 -3.50
N CYS A 669 9.49 20.19 -4.57
CA CYS A 669 10.07 21.43 -5.04
C CYS A 669 9.55 21.78 -6.43
N THR A 670 9.04 23.00 -6.60
CA THR A 670 8.85 23.60 -7.92
C THR A 670 9.99 24.60 -8.16
N PRO A 671 10.97 24.28 -9.04
CA PRO A 671 12.15 25.11 -9.26
C PRO A 671 11.80 26.52 -9.73
N VAL A 672 12.42 27.54 -9.12
CA VAL A 672 12.34 28.95 -9.52
C VAL A 672 13.72 29.60 -9.57
N ALA A 673 13.87 30.59 -10.46
CA ALA A 673 15.04 31.44 -10.48
C ALA A 673 15.07 32.41 -9.27
N PRO A 674 16.25 32.84 -8.80
CA PRO A 674 17.58 32.48 -9.28
C PRO A 674 18.06 31.13 -8.74
N GLN A 675 18.97 30.52 -9.50
CA GLN A 675 19.74 29.36 -9.04
C GLN A 675 20.78 29.82 -8.02
N ARG A 676 21.08 28.97 -7.05
CA ARG A 676 22.10 29.19 -6.02
C ARG A 676 23.29 28.31 -6.31
N PHE A 677 24.45 28.77 -5.88
CA PHE A 677 25.68 27.99 -5.98
C PHE A 677 26.13 27.61 -4.58
N ILE A 678 26.30 26.31 -4.34
CA ILE A 678 26.91 25.80 -3.11
C ILE A 678 28.32 25.32 -3.41
N LEU A 679 29.27 25.66 -2.54
CA LEU A 679 30.62 25.12 -2.55
C LEU A 679 30.76 24.12 -1.43
N VAL A 680 31.15 22.90 -1.78
CA VAL A 680 31.49 21.84 -0.83
C VAL A 680 33.00 21.84 -0.71
N SER A 681 33.49 22.11 0.50
CA SER A 681 34.91 22.12 0.84
C SER A 681 35.24 20.98 1.79
N PHE A 682 36.48 20.52 1.78
CA PHE A 682 37.00 19.55 2.73
C PHE A 682 38.29 20.06 3.38
N ASP A 683 38.53 19.58 4.59
CA ASP A 683 39.80 19.73 5.31
C ASP A 683 40.34 18.35 5.68
N ALA A 684 41.66 18.20 5.69
CA ALA A 684 42.34 16.94 5.94
C ALA A 684 43.51 17.14 6.92
N PRO A 685 43.90 16.10 7.68
CA PRO A 685 45.03 16.21 8.61
C PRO A 685 46.30 16.72 7.90
N ALA A 686 47.03 17.63 8.55
CA ALA A 686 48.21 18.27 7.98
C ALA A 686 49.22 17.25 7.42
N GLY A 687 49.68 17.49 6.19
CA GLY A 687 50.61 16.60 5.48
C GLY A 687 49.96 15.39 4.82
N THR A 688 48.62 15.30 4.81
CA THR A 688 47.89 14.22 4.13
C THR A 688 47.45 14.65 2.74
N GLU A 689 47.74 13.81 1.75
CA GLU A 689 47.33 13.96 0.36
C GLU A 689 46.22 12.94 0.07
N LEU A 690 45.05 13.40 -0.38
CA LEU A 690 43.94 12.51 -0.73
C LEU A 690 43.95 12.18 -2.23
N ALA A 691 43.78 10.91 -2.59
CA ALA A 691 43.54 10.47 -3.96
C ALA A 691 42.05 10.16 -4.22
N GLY A 692 41.28 9.85 -3.18
CA GLY A 692 39.85 9.57 -3.26
C GLY A 692 39.08 10.19 -2.11
N LEU A 693 37.86 10.68 -2.38
CA LEU A 693 36.98 11.32 -1.42
C LEU A 693 35.51 11.01 -1.76
N SER A 694 34.75 10.43 -0.84
CA SER A 694 33.29 10.28 -0.93
C SER A 694 32.64 11.18 0.10
N VAL A 695 31.74 12.05 -0.35
CA VAL A 695 31.04 13.04 0.46
C VAL A 695 29.54 12.85 0.34
N TYR A 696 28.85 12.92 1.47
CA TYR A 696 27.40 13.00 1.57
C TYR A 696 27.01 14.43 1.97
N VAL A 697 26.20 15.09 1.16
CA VAL A 697 25.74 16.47 1.39
C VAL A 697 24.22 16.47 1.50
N GLU A 698 23.68 16.58 2.70
CA GLU A 698 22.26 16.80 2.93
C GLU A 698 21.93 18.27 2.65
N TYR A 699 20.86 18.52 1.90
CA TYR A 699 20.37 19.85 1.58
C TYR A 699 18.89 19.97 1.96
N PRO A 700 18.39 21.18 2.26
CA PRO A 700 17.00 21.35 2.71
C PRO A 700 16.04 21.13 1.55
N ASP A 701 15.48 19.93 1.47
CA ASP A 701 14.45 19.54 0.52
C ASP A 701 13.21 20.43 0.68
N GLY A 702 12.53 20.71 -0.44
CA GLY A 702 11.46 21.72 -0.50
C GLY A 702 11.93 23.18 -0.35
N VAL A 703 13.20 23.45 -0.03
CA VAL A 703 13.82 24.80 -0.08
C VAL A 703 14.73 24.94 -1.30
N VAL A 704 15.53 23.91 -1.57
CA VAL A 704 16.32 23.78 -2.79
C VAL A 704 16.13 22.40 -3.43
N SER A 705 16.43 22.30 -4.72
CA SER A 705 16.46 21.02 -5.45
C SER A 705 17.57 20.99 -6.50
N ILE A 706 18.06 19.81 -6.83
CA ILE A 706 18.89 19.58 -8.01
C ILE A 706 17.99 18.96 -9.09
N PRO A 707 17.98 19.46 -10.34
CA PRO A 707 17.14 18.85 -11.38
C PRO A 707 17.55 17.43 -11.76
N GLY A 708 16.57 16.53 -11.74
CA GLY A 708 16.74 15.11 -11.99
C GLY A 708 16.84 14.32 -10.69
N SER A 709 17.27 13.08 -10.79
CA SER A 709 17.55 12.23 -9.62
C SER A 709 18.64 11.21 -9.92
N GLY A 710 19.20 10.60 -8.88
CA GLY A 710 20.24 9.60 -9.00
C GLY A 710 21.47 10.13 -9.74
N ASN A 711 21.93 9.38 -10.75
CA ASN A 711 23.07 9.74 -11.59
C ASN A 711 22.66 10.33 -12.96
N GLU A 712 21.44 10.86 -13.08
CA GLU A 712 20.96 11.47 -14.32
C GLU A 712 21.88 12.61 -14.81
N GLN A 713 21.93 12.81 -16.13
CA GLN A 713 22.80 13.83 -16.74
C GLN A 713 22.50 15.24 -16.21
N SER A 714 21.23 15.55 -15.93
CA SER A 714 20.83 16.85 -15.39
C SER A 714 21.38 17.11 -13.99
N VAL A 715 21.67 16.07 -13.19
CA VAL A 715 22.36 16.18 -11.90
C VAL A 715 23.85 16.42 -12.13
N GLN A 716 24.45 15.67 -13.06
CA GLN A 716 25.87 15.81 -13.40
C GLN A 716 26.21 17.20 -13.96
N ASP A 717 25.33 17.77 -14.78
CA ASP A 717 25.49 19.10 -15.37
C ASP A 717 25.48 20.23 -14.32
N ARG A 718 25.01 19.95 -13.09
CA ARG A 718 25.02 20.90 -11.96
C ARG A 718 26.31 20.88 -11.17
N LEU A 719 27.14 19.85 -11.33
CA LEU A 719 28.39 19.69 -10.60
C LEU A 719 29.54 20.40 -11.32
N THR A 720 30.35 21.15 -10.58
CA THR A 720 31.61 21.74 -11.07
C THR A 720 32.76 21.28 -10.18
N VAL A 721 33.69 20.50 -10.72
CA VAL A 721 34.88 20.04 -9.98
C VAL A 721 36.08 20.94 -10.37
N PRO A 722 36.73 21.63 -9.42
CA PRO A 722 37.74 22.66 -9.74
C PRO A 722 39.14 22.10 -10.04
N PHE A 723 39.32 20.78 -10.03
CA PHE A 723 40.59 20.09 -10.32
C PHE A 723 40.34 18.89 -11.23
N ASP A 724 41.44 18.35 -11.78
CA ASP A 724 41.39 17.18 -12.68
C ASP A 724 41.09 15.90 -11.88
N ALA A 725 39.81 15.59 -11.74
CA ALA A 725 39.30 14.41 -11.08
C ALA A 725 38.10 13.82 -11.81
N PHE A 726 37.95 12.50 -11.71
CA PHE A 726 36.71 11.83 -12.02
C PHE A 726 35.72 12.01 -10.86
N SER A 727 34.49 12.38 -11.19
CA SER A 727 33.40 12.46 -10.22
C SER A 727 32.27 11.52 -10.59
N THR A 728 31.70 10.82 -9.61
CA THR A 728 30.37 10.21 -9.72
C THR A 728 29.43 10.90 -8.75
N VAL A 729 28.18 11.09 -9.15
CA VAL A 729 27.14 11.72 -8.32
C VAL A 729 25.90 10.87 -8.28
N ASN A 730 25.21 10.92 -7.14
CA ASN A 730 23.93 10.28 -6.92
C ASN A 730 23.06 11.20 -6.05
N ASP A 731 22.11 11.88 -6.68
CA ASP A 731 21.14 12.73 -6.00
C ASP A 731 19.97 11.91 -5.45
N LEU A 732 19.70 12.05 -4.16
CA LEU A 732 18.63 11.37 -3.44
C LEU A 732 17.37 12.24 -3.33
N ASN A 733 17.33 13.42 -3.99
CA ASN A 733 16.29 14.45 -3.89
C ASN A 733 16.24 15.23 -2.56
N TYR A 734 16.99 14.79 -1.56
CA TYR A 734 17.18 15.47 -0.27
C TYR A 734 18.67 15.53 0.15
N ALA A 735 19.52 14.78 -0.54
CA ALA A 735 20.95 14.75 -0.32
C ALA A 735 21.70 14.37 -1.58
N LEU A 736 22.92 14.84 -1.73
CA LEU A 736 23.83 14.51 -2.82
C LEU A 736 24.98 13.66 -2.31
N ARG A 737 25.13 12.45 -2.86
CA ARG A 737 26.36 11.66 -2.72
C ARG A 737 27.29 11.97 -3.89
N ALA A 738 28.51 12.37 -3.60
CA ALA A 738 29.54 12.62 -4.62
C ALA A 738 30.83 11.90 -4.26
N ALA A 739 31.35 11.09 -5.18
CA ALA A 739 32.67 10.48 -5.05
C ALA A 739 33.63 11.09 -6.08
N LEU A 740 34.82 11.49 -5.61
CA LEU A 740 35.87 12.13 -6.39
C LEU A 740 37.12 11.27 -6.35
N ILE A 741 37.75 11.08 -7.51
CA ILE A 741 39.03 10.39 -7.65
C ILE A 741 39.96 11.30 -8.46
N ALA A 742 41.11 11.69 -7.89
CA ALA A 742 42.07 12.51 -8.59
C ALA A 742 42.71 11.76 -9.77
N ASN A 743 42.77 12.40 -10.94
CA ASN A 743 43.33 11.77 -12.15
C ASN A 743 44.85 11.68 -12.09
N ASN A 744 45.50 12.73 -11.61
CA ASN A 744 46.95 12.81 -11.48
C ASN A 744 47.31 13.80 -10.35
N GLY A 745 47.62 13.26 -9.16
CA GLY A 745 48.09 14.04 -8.01
C GLY A 745 47.16 13.97 -6.81
N ALA A 746 47.46 14.80 -5.82
CA ALA A 746 46.72 14.89 -4.57
C ALA A 746 45.60 15.93 -4.65
N MET A 747 44.44 15.62 -4.08
CA MET A 747 43.46 16.62 -3.67
C MET A 747 43.97 17.32 -2.41
N PHE A 748 44.08 18.65 -2.47
CA PHE A 748 44.47 19.48 -1.33
C PHE A 748 43.24 20.03 -0.61
N PRO A 749 43.29 20.22 0.72
CA PRO A 749 42.24 20.89 1.48
C PRO A 749 41.75 22.17 0.80
N GLY A 750 40.44 22.34 0.68
CA GLY A 750 39.82 23.40 -0.11
C GLY A 750 38.49 22.98 -0.72
N VAL A 751 38.10 23.60 -1.84
CA VAL A 751 36.86 23.28 -2.56
C VAL A 751 36.98 21.92 -3.24
N ALA A 752 36.14 20.96 -2.82
CA ALA A 752 35.99 19.66 -3.45
C ALA A 752 35.21 19.78 -4.77
N PHE A 753 34.05 20.42 -4.73
CA PHE A 753 33.20 20.69 -5.89
C PHE A 753 32.20 21.81 -5.57
N GLY A 754 31.63 22.40 -6.61
CA GLY A 754 30.46 23.27 -6.53
C GLY A 754 29.23 22.60 -7.12
N VAL A 755 28.04 22.90 -6.59
CA VAL A 755 26.76 22.42 -7.12
C VAL A 755 25.85 23.61 -7.36
N GLN A 756 25.22 23.66 -8.53
CA GLN A 756 24.10 24.56 -8.78
C GLN A 756 22.80 23.93 -8.29
N VAL A 757 22.09 24.61 -7.38
CA VAL A 757 20.77 24.18 -6.89
C VAL A 757 19.71 25.20 -7.31
N ASP A 758 18.52 24.72 -7.63
CA ASP A 758 17.37 25.58 -7.90
C ASP A 758 16.66 25.92 -6.59
N SER A 759 16.21 27.17 -6.43
CA SER A 759 15.39 27.55 -5.29
C SER A 759 13.97 27.03 -5.49
N CYS A 760 13.26 26.64 -4.43
CA CYS A 760 11.87 26.18 -4.53
C CYS A 760 10.87 27.34 -4.40
N GLN A 761 9.79 27.30 -5.19
CA GLN A 761 8.75 28.33 -5.16
C GLN A 761 8.14 28.49 -3.77
N GLY A 762 8.18 29.71 -3.23
CA GLY A 762 7.57 30.02 -1.93
C GLY A 762 8.42 29.68 -0.71
N ALA A 763 9.59 29.06 -0.89
CA ALA A 763 10.54 28.82 0.19
C ALA A 763 11.38 30.08 0.51
N SER A 764 11.80 30.21 1.77
CA SER A 764 12.79 31.21 2.16
C SER A 764 14.16 30.90 1.54
N ALA A 765 15.00 31.90 1.35
CA ALA A 765 16.37 31.67 0.87
C ALA A 765 17.11 30.71 1.82
N PRO A 766 17.79 29.66 1.29
CA PRO A 766 18.55 28.72 2.10
C PRO A 766 19.73 29.40 2.81
N THR A 767 20.10 28.87 3.96
CA THR A 767 21.19 29.34 4.83
C THR A 767 22.24 28.24 5.01
N ASN A 768 23.50 28.60 5.34
CA ASN A 768 24.60 27.63 5.43
C ASN A 768 24.34 26.51 6.45
N ASP A 769 23.64 26.80 7.54
CA ASP A 769 23.33 25.88 8.62
C ASP A 769 22.27 24.82 8.24
N GLN A 770 21.56 25.02 7.12
CA GLN A 770 20.63 24.03 6.59
C GLN A 770 21.30 22.96 5.72
N PHE A 771 22.59 23.12 5.40
CA PHE A 771 23.36 22.11 4.68
C PHE A 771 24.25 21.37 5.67
N HIS A 772 24.26 20.05 5.54
CA HIS A 772 25.09 19.19 6.37
C HIS A 772 25.98 18.33 5.47
N CYS A 773 27.23 18.17 5.87
CA CYS A 773 28.24 17.51 5.07
C CYS A 773 29.00 16.50 5.92
N TRP A 774 29.11 15.28 5.41
CA TRP A 774 29.91 14.22 6.03
C TRP A 774 30.79 13.55 4.99
N VAL A 775 32.00 13.18 5.42
CA VAL A 775 32.91 12.37 4.62
C VAL A 775 32.60 10.91 4.89
N GLU A 776 32.10 10.20 3.89
CA GLU A 776 31.79 8.76 4.00
C GLU A 776 33.06 7.91 3.91
N SER A 777 33.99 8.31 3.04
CA SER A 777 35.31 7.70 2.94
C SER A 777 36.33 8.66 2.34
N ALA A 778 37.59 8.49 2.69
CA ALA A 778 38.72 9.18 2.09
C ALA A 778 39.90 8.22 1.99
N ALA A 779 40.68 8.33 0.91
CA ALA A 779 41.85 7.49 0.66
C ALA A 779 43.04 8.31 0.18
N ASP A 780 44.25 7.92 0.60
CA ASP A 780 45.51 8.52 0.14
C ASP A 780 45.96 7.98 -1.24
N ASN A 781 47.09 8.48 -1.75
CA ASN A 781 47.69 8.03 -3.03
C ASN A 781 48.07 6.54 -3.07
N ASN A 782 48.14 5.87 -1.91
CA ASN A 782 48.43 4.44 -1.80
C ASN A 782 47.16 3.61 -1.56
N ASN A 783 45.98 4.22 -1.70
CA ASN A 783 44.68 3.62 -1.42
C ASN A 783 44.50 3.18 0.05
N ASN A 784 45.22 3.80 0.99
CA ASN A 784 44.97 3.62 2.42
C ASN A 784 43.87 4.58 2.87
N ALA A 785 42.97 4.09 3.73
CA ALA A 785 41.93 4.92 4.32
C ALA A 785 42.54 6.05 5.18
N VAL A 786 42.08 7.28 4.96
CA VAL A 786 42.47 8.47 5.74
C VAL A 786 41.34 8.83 6.68
N SER A 787 41.64 8.85 7.98
CA SER A 787 40.70 9.29 9.02
C SER A 787 40.87 10.77 9.36
N GLY A 788 39.81 11.41 9.88
CA GLY A 788 39.87 12.81 10.32
C GLY A 788 39.68 13.85 9.20
N VAL A 789 39.27 13.42 8.01
CA VAL A 789 38.83 14.33 6.94
C VAL A 789 37.44 14.86 7.29
N THR A 790 37.23 16.16 7.17
CA THR A 790 35.95 16.83 7.43
C THR A 790 35.49 17.58 6.20
N CYS A 791 34.20 17.90 6.08
CA CYS A 791 33.71 18.74 5.00
C CYS A 791 32.70 19.78 5.49
N SER A 792 32.52 20.83 4.70
CA SER A 792 31.68 21.99 5.00
C SER A 792 31.05 22.55 3.72
N VAL A 793 29.85 23.13 3.83
CA VAL A 793 29.15 23.75 2.70
C VAL A 793 29.09 25.27 2.89
N THR A 794 29.25 26.02 1.79
CA THR A 794 29.04 27.47 1.75
C THR A 794 28.12 27.82 0.57
N ILE A 795 27.04 28.56 0.82
CA ILE A 795 26.08 29.00 -0.21
C ILE A 795 26.30 30.45 -0.65
N PHE A 796 26.05 30.72 -1.94
CA PHE A 796 26.18 32.03 -2.59
C PHE A 796 24.88 32.49 -3.26
#